data_AF-A0A2V6PSH1-F1
#
_entry.id   AF-A0A2V6PSH1-F1
#
_cell.length_a   1.000
_cell.length_b   1.000
_cell.length_c   1.000
_cell.angle_alpha   90.00
_cell.angle_beta   90.00
_cell.angle_gamma   90.00
#
_symmetry.space_group_name_H-M   'P 1'
#
loop_
_entity.id
_entity.type
_entity.pdbx_description
1 polymer ?
#
loop_
_entity_poly.entity_id
_entity_poly.type
_entity_poly.pdbx_seq_one_letter_code
_entity_poly.pdbx_strand_id
1 'polypeptide(L)'
;MRHLVAPAVVVVAGLIGVANAAALTVQEAILRVTPAVVRVISDVRGKVTLNCGTGPLTIEPTPFLETGTGWFIDGRGYLITNAHVVDPAYRVPPWVTHELKKNAIDEACVYPALKARGIARGTQPDVEESIRREASMRAFPTVTVTPSARVIVMYGGVPLVAQVRKFSAPASFDAAGHPTRDFGRDLALLQVKDGVYPALPLTPRDVNVGDPVYILGFPAVVARNELLNPNVSASTTMGLVSAFQKDAIGQDMLQTDASAAHGNSGGPGITKDGSVVGVLTAVTLSEGSGGAIVQGFNLLIPAKDVNTFIAGTPLDPGRSRFNDAWNAGVSALFAERYATAAARIREADLLSPNVTVVRKLLMEAEDKVKNPPPRPFPWAWATFGVTLLSGAAFGAMWGRRWWKGRFRILPAQVIGLIEKGGNPVMVDARSPAEFDTSPLTLPRAVRLAPDDAAAGRIQLQLDPTQTIVTYCTSPEEATSEQVARILRKRGYRNVRILKHGLGGWTNARLPVEAKLHMPSIGVELYKNLSLSDVERRRFAAQQVIFRRGDDARGEAFLVHAGTVEIRRRMNGSARVLRKLGEGELFGEMALFRGAPRSADAVATTDAELLVITADRLDWLILNRTPLTKEMLRQLANFVAEADSEGLER
;
A
#
# COMPACT_ATOMS: atom_id res chain seq x y z
N MET A 1 38.37 -11.80 -33.74
CA MET A 1 38.39 -12.54 -32.47
C MET A 1 37.28 -11.95 -31.60
N ARG A 2 36.03 -12.45 -31.68
CA ARG A 2 35.42 -13.58 -30.94
C ARG A 2 35.40 -13.38 -29.41
N HIS A 3 34.21 -13.61 -28.84
CA HIS A 3 33.78 -13.59 -27.41
C HIS A 3 33.32 -12.19 -26.92
N LEU A 4 32.09 -11.91 -26.48
CA LEU A 4 31.02 -12.70 -25.85
C LEU A 4 29.64 -12.14 -26.22
N VAL A 5 28.74 -12.98 -26.73
CA VAL A 5 27.28 -12.80 -26.63
C VAL A 5 26.72 -14.16 -26.29
N ALA A 6 26.29 -14.36 -25.04
CA ALA A 6 25.57 -15.55 -24.61
C ALA A 6 24.07 -15.32 -24.87
N PRO A 7 23.33 -16.24 -25.51
CA PRO A 7 21.89 -16.12 -25.60
C PRO A 7 21.27 -16.62 -24.29
N ALA A 8 20.42 -15.79 -23.69
CA ALA A 8 19.57 -16.21 -22.59
C ALA A 8 18.49 -17.14 -23.14
N VAL A 9 18.66 -18.46 -22.96
CA VAL A 9 17.63 -19.46 -23.19
C VAL A 9 16.63 -19.36 -22.05
N VAL A 10 15.45 -18.81 -22.34
CA VAL A 10 14.29 -18.88 -21.44
C VAL A 10 13.74 -20.30 -21.53
N VAL A 11 14.09 -21.13 -20.54
CA VAL A 11 13.44 -22.44 -20.32
C VAL A 11 12.06 -22.17 -19.72
N VAL A 12 11.01 -22.25 -20.54
CA VAL A 12 9.64 -22.38 -20.05
C VAL A 12 9.47 -23.83 -19.60
N ALA A 13 9.81 -24.10 -18.34
CA ALA A 13 9.43 -25.34 -17.69
C ALA A 13 7.92 -25.29 -17.44
N GLY A 14 7.16 -25.97 -18.30
CA GLY A 14 5.76 -26.29 -18.05
C GLY A 14 5.65 -27.19 -16.82
N LEU A 15 5.51 -26.59 -15.64
CA LEU A 15 5.01 -27.28 -14.46
C LEU A 15 3.55 -27.63 -14.72
N ILE A 16 3.30 -28.82 -15.26
CA ILE A 16 2.02 -29.50 -15.03
C ILE A 16 2.01 -29.81 -13.53
N GLY A 17 1.55 -28.83 -12.75
CA GLY A 17 1.27 -29.04 -11.34
C GLY A 17 0.20 -30.11 -11.26
N VAL A 18 0.58 -31.29 -10.80
CA VAL A 18 -0.38 -32.22 -10.20
C VAL A 18 -1.02 -31.40 -9.09
N ALA A 19 -2.31 -31.12 -9.22
CA ALA A 19 -3.07 -30.38 -8.22
C ALA A 19 -3.07 -31.22 -6.94
N ASN A 20 -2.08 -31.00 -6.07
CA ASN A 20 -2.17 -31.44 -4.69
C ASN A 20 -3.46 -30.83 -4.15
N ALA A 21 -4.39 -31.68 -3.72
CA ALA A 21 -5.57 -31.23 -2.99
C ALA A 21 -5.07 -30.31 -1.87
N ALA A 22 -5.39 -29.02 -1.97
CA ALA A 22 -4.94 -28.05 -1.00
C ALA A 22 -5.41 -28.51 0.39
N ALA A 23 -4.49 -28.55 1.36
CA ALA A 23 -4.84 -28.92 2.73
C ALA A 23 -5.94 -27.99 3.25
N LEU A 24 -6.96 -28.57 3.89
CA LEU A 24 -8.06 -27.81 4.46
C LEU A 24 -7.53 -26.74 5.43
N THR A 25 -8.10 -25.55 5.35
CA THR A 25 -7.89 -24.55 6.40
C THR A 25 -8.62 -25.01 7.68
N VAL A 26 -8.16 -24.57 8.85
CA VAL A 26 -8.81 -24.88 10.13
C VAL A 26 -10.28 -24.44 10.13
N GLN A 27 -10.55 -23.26 9.57
CA GLN A 27 -11.91 -22.74 9.44
C GLN A 27 -12.77 -23.67 8.57
N GLU A 28 -12.24 -24.15 7.45
CA GLU A 28 -12.95 -25.07 6.58
C GLU A 28 -13.26 -26.40 7.28
N ALA A 29 -12.31 -26.95 8.03
CA ALA A 29 -12.51 -28.16 8.81
C ALA A 29 -13.61 -27.99 9.87
N ILE A 30 -13.59 -26.88 10.62
CA ILE A 30 -14.63 -26.57 11.63
C ILE A 30 -16.00 -26.46 10.95
N LEU A 31 -16.10 -25.79 9.80
CA LEU A 31 -17.37 -25.66 9.07
C LEU A 31 -17.90 -27.00 8.57
N ARG A 32 -17.02 -27.93 8.16
CA ARG A 32 -17.40 -29.29 7.76
C ARG A 32 -17.92 -30.12 8.94
N VAL A 33 -17.32 -29.96 10.11
CA VAL A 33 -17.63 -30.76 11.31
C VAL A 33 -18.85 -30.24 12.08
N THR A 34 -19.01 -28.91 12.18
CA THR A 34 -20.00 -28.26 13.05
C THR A 34 -21.44 -28.81 12.91
N PRO A 35 -21.97 -29.08 11.69
CA PRO A 35 -23.32 -29.66 11.55
C PRO A 35 -23.51 -31.01 12.25
N ALA A 36 -22.45 -31.80 12.41
CA ALA A 36 -22.52 -33.12 13.02
C ALA A 36 -22.57 -33.10 14.55
N VAL A 37 -22.26 -31.97 15.18
CA VAL A 37 -22.14 -31.85 16.63
C VAL A 37 -23.46 -31.36 17.21
N VAL A 38 -23.96 -32.09 18.21
CA VAL A 38 -25.29 -31.90 18.78
C VAL A 38 -25.26 -31.84 20.29
N ARG A 39 -26.27 -31.21 20.88
CA ARG A 39 -26.47 -31.23 22.33
C ARG A 39 -27.30 -32.45 22.70
N VAL A 40 -26.82 -33.23 23.67
CA VAL A 40 -27.50 -34.40 24.22
C VAL A 40 -28.04 -34.03 25.60
N ILE A 41 -29.29 -34.40 25.87
CA ILE A 41 -29.99 -34.10 27.11
C ILE A 41 -30.60 -35.40 27.65
N SER A 42 -30.24 -35.78 28.87
CA SER A 42 -31.00 -36.76 29.63
C SER A 42 -32.12 -36.05 30.36
N ASP A 43 -33.36 -36.31 29.95
CA ASP A 43 -34.57 -35.75 30.57
C ASP A 43 -35.22 -36.84 31.44
N VAL A 44 -35.07 -36.71 32.75
CA VAL A 44 -35.69 -37.62 33.73
C VAL A 44 -36.78 -36.88 34.48
N ARG A 45 -38.01 -37.23 34.15
CA ARG A 45 -39.22 -36.75 34.83
C ARG A 45 -39.72 -37.82 35.77
N GLY A 46 -40.69 -37.50 36.60
CA GLY A 46 -41.40 -38.54 37.33
C GLY A 46 -42.57 -37.98 38.12
N LYS A 47 -43.58 -38.82 38.35
CA LYS A 47 -44.61 -38.53 39.34
C LYS A 47 -44.08 -38.92 40.71
N VAL A 48 -44.16 -38.00 41.65
CA VAL A 48 -43.71 -38.21 43.02
C VAL A 48 -44.91 -38.06 43.95
N THR A 49 -45.23 -39.14 44.68
CA THR A 49 -46.26 -39.11 45.71
C THR A 49 -45.60 -39.06 47.07
N LEU A 50 -45.95 -38.07 47.88
CA LEU A 50 -45.40 -37.81 49.21
C LEU A 50 -46.46 -37.27 50.17
N ASN A 51 -46.18 -37.24 51.47
CA ASN A 51 -47.05 -36.63 52.46
C ASN A 51 -46.30 -35.54 53.26
N CYS A 52 -46.74 -34.28 53.15
CA CYS A 52 -46.16 -33.16 53.90
C CYS A 52 -46.76 -33.00 55.32
N GLY A 53 -47.69 -33.87 55.73
CA GLY A 53 -48.41 -33.83 57.01
C GLY A 53 -49.93 -33.68 56.89
N THR A 54 -50.45 -33.40 55.68
CA THR A 54 -51.89 -33.16 55.41
C THR A 54 -52.55 -34.26 54.58
N GLY A 55 -51.83 -35.34 54.27
CA GLY A 55 -52.29 -36.44 53.43
C GLY A 55 -51.39 -36.69 52.22
N PRO A 56 -51.62 -37.78 51.46
CA PRO A 56 -50.85 -38.08 50.26
C PRO A 56 -51.12 -37.04 49.16
N LEU A 57 -50.04 -36.55 48.56
CA LEU A 57 -50.03 -35.57 47.48
C LEU A 57 -49.12 -36.09 46.37
N THR A 58 -49.62 -36.09 45.13
CA THR A 58 -48.82 -36.42 43.94
C THR A 58 -48.50 -35.15 43.16
N ILE A 59 -47.23 -34.93 42.87
CA ILE A 59 -46.74 -33.83 42.03
C ILE A 59 -45.78 -34.35 40.96
N GLU A 60 -45.58 -33.55 39.92
CA GLU A 60 -44.47 -33.72 38.97
C GLU A 60 -43.45 -32.60 39.25
N PRO A 61 -42.37 -32.87 39.99
CA PRO A 61 -41.37 -31.86 40.34
C PRO A 61 -40.55 -31.43 39.12
N THR A 62 -39.75 -30.38 39.28
CA THR A 62 -38.74 -29.98 38.30
C THR A 62 -37.89 -31.19 37.88
N PRO A 63 -37.79 -31.48 36.57
CA PRO A 63 -37.11 -32.67 36.08
C PRO A 63 -35.61 -32.60 36.32
N PHE A 64 -35.00 -33.78 36.47
CA PHE A 64 -33.54 -33.89 36.46
C PHE A 64 -33.06 -33.83 35.01
N LEU A 65 -32.19 -32.86 34.71
CA LEU A 65 -31.61 -32.64 33.39
C LEU A 65 -30.09 -32.75 33.47
N GLU A 66 -29.53 -33.72 32.76
CA GLU A 66 -28.09 -33.77 32.46
C GLU A 66 -27.89 -33.31 31.01
N THR A 67 -26.90 -32.46 30.76
CA THR A 67 -26.61 -31.98 29.40
C THR A 67 -25.17 -32.25 29.03
N GLY A 68 -24.96 -32.77 27.83
CA GLY A 68 -23.65 -32.96 27.24
C GLY A 68 -23.66 -32.69 25.74
N THR A 69 -22.57 -33.11 25.11
CA THR A 69 -22.38 -33.04 23.66
C THR A 69 -22.37 -34.45 23.09
N GLY A 70 -22.87 -34.59 21.87
CA GLY A 70 -22.68 -35.79 21.06
C GLY A 70 -22.40 -35.40 19.63
N TRP A 71 -22.10 -36.38 18.80
CA TRP A 71 -21.86 -36.15 17.39
C TRP A 71 -22.25 -37.35 16.55
N PHE A 72 -22.76 -37.10 15.35
CA PHE A 72 -23.14 -38.15 14.42
C PHE A 72 -21.90 -38.85 13.86
N ILE A 73 -21.82 -40.16 14.06
CA ILE A 73 -20.76 -41.00 13.49
C ILE A 73 -21.18 -41.57 12.13
N ASP A 74 -22.48 -41.72 11.89
CA ASP A 74 -23.02 -42.29 10.66
C ASP A 74 -24.31 -41.56 10.26
N GLY A 75 -24.44 -41.26 8.97
CA GLY A 75 -25.52 -40.42 8.44
C GLY A 75 -26.93 -41.02 8.55
N ARG A 76 -27.05 -42.29 8.98
CA ARG A 76 -28.30 -42.96 9.35
C ARG A 76 -28.81 -42.60 10.75
N GLY A 77 -28.21 -41.58 11.39
CA GLY A 77 -28.65 -41.05 12.66
C GLY A 77 -28.01 -41.73 13.88
N TYR A 78 -26.83 -42.34 13.72
CA TYR A 78 -26.09 -42.88 14.85
C TYR A 78 -25.11 -41.85 15.41
N LEU A 79 -25.03 -41.75 16.73
CA LEU A 79 -24.23 -40.75 17.43
C LEU A 79 -23.40 -41.36 18.54
N ILE A 80 -22.22 -40.77 18.77
CA ILE A 80 -21.39 -41.05 19.93
C ILE A 80 -21.53 -39.91 20.94
N THR A 81 -21.56 -40.27 22.21
CA THR A 81 -21.46 -39.37 23.37
C THR A 81 -20.87 -40.15 24.55
N ASN A 82 -20.67 -39.50 25.69
CA ASN A 82 -20.27 -40.21 26.89
C ASN A 82 -21.42 -40.97 27.54
N ALA A 83 -21.10 -42.05 28.23
CA ALA A 83 -22.08 -42.83 28.95
C ALA A 83 -22.66 -42.06 30.14
N HIS A 84 -21.85 -41.30 30.89
CA HIS A 84 -22.35 -40.50 32.03
C HIS A 84 -23.38 -39.44 31.61
N VAL A 85 -23.33 -38.93 30.37
CA VAL A 85 -24.31 -37.96 29.85
C VAL A 85 -25.69 -38.60 29.70
N VAL A 86 -25.74 -39.89 29.35
CA VAL A 86 -26.99 -40.62 29.07
C VAL A 86 -27.42 -41.55 30.22
N ASP A 87 -26.51 -41.84 31.14
CA ASP A 87 -26.72 -42.74 32.27
C ASP A 87 -27.94 -42.38 33.13
N PRO A 88 -28.18 -41.09 33.47
CA PRO A 88 -29.34 -40.69 34.26
C PRO A 88 -30.66 -41.11 33.63
N ALA A 89 -30.76 -41.06 32.30
CA ALA A 89 -31.96 -41.46 31.59
C ALA A 89 -31.99 -42.95 31.16
N TYR A 90 -30.83 -43.59 31.05
CA TYR A 90 -30.73 -44.97 30.60
C TYR A 90 -30.91 -45.99 31.74
N ARG A 91 -30.17 -45.85 32.84
CA ARG A 91 -30.26 -46.75 34.00
C ARG A 91 -31.11 -46.19 35.14
N VAL A 92 -31.33 -44.88 35.17
CA VAL A 92 -32.04 -44.16 36.26
C VAL A 92 -31.47 -44.56 37.63
N PRO A 93 -30.17 -44.29 37.88
CA PRO A 93 -29.51 -44.72 39.11
C PRO A 93 -30.17 -44.10 40.36
N PRO A 94 -30.01 -44.73 41.55
CA PRO A 94 -30.72 -44.32 42.76
C PRO A 94 -30.56 -42.84 43.13
N TRP A 95 -29.38 -42.25 42.89
CA TRP A 95 -29.12 -40.83 43.18
C TRP A 95 -29.99 -39.88 42.34
N VAL A 96 -30.37 -40.25 41.10
CA VAL A 96 -31.31 -39.45 40.28
C VAL A 96 -32.70 -39.48 40.90
N THR A 97 -33.15 -40.66 41.34
CA THR A 97 -34.44 -40.76 42.04
C THR A 97 -34.42 -39.99 43.35
N HIS A 98 -33.30 -39.97 44.06
CA HIS A 98 -33.13 -39.17 45.28
C HIS A 98 -33.24 -37.66 45.00
N GLU A 99 -32.66 -37.17 43.90
CA GLU A 99 -32.78 -35.76 43.53
C GLU A 99 -34.23 -35.39 43.16
N LEU A 100 -34.96 -36.26 42.45
CA LEU A 100 -36.39 -36.05 42.20
C LEU A 100 -37.21 -36.01 43.48
N LYS A 101 -36.89 -36.86 44.48
CA LYS A 101 -37.55 -36.82 45.80
C LYS A 101 -37.28 -35.49 46.50
N LYS A 102 -36.03 -35.02 46.50
CA LYS A 102 -35.63 -33.74 47.10
C LYS A 102 -36.36 -32.57 46.43
N ASN A 103 -36.37 -32.50 45.11
CA ASN A 103 -37.09 -31.46 44.35
C ASN A 103 -38.59 -31.50 44.68
N ALA A 104 -39.19 -32.69 44.77
CA ALA A 104 -40.59 -32.82 45.14
C ALA A 104 -40.88 -32.33 46.56
N ILE A 105 -40.02 -32.64 47.53
CA ILE A 105 -40.17 -32.15 48.91
C ILE A 105 -40.04 -30.63 48.96
N ASP A 106 -39.07 -30.07 48.24
CA ASP A 106 -38.88 -28.61 48.16
C ASP A 106 -40.14 -27.93 47.57
N GLU A 107 -40.64 -28.42 46.45
CA GLU A 107 -41.77 -27.81 45.74
C GLU A 107 -43.11 -28.03 46.43
N ALA A 108 -43.36 -29.22 46.98
CA ALA A 108 -44.64 -29.58 47.60
C ALA A 108 -44.74 -29.21 49.08
N CYS A 109 -43.63 -29.23 49.83
CA CYS A 109 -43.65 -29.00 51.27
C CYS A 109 -42.94 -27.70 51.67
N VAL A 110 -41.72 -27.45 51.17
CA VAL A 110 -40.89 -26.33 51.65
C VAL A 110 -41.39 -24.99 51.12
N TYR A 111 -41.59 -24.85 49.81
CA TYR A 111 -41.99 -23.58 49.20
C TYR A 111 -43.38 -23.11 49.67
N PRO A 112 -44.40 -23.98 49.81
CA PRO A 112 -45.67 -23.59 50.41
C PRO A 112 -45.52 -23.15 51.87
N ALA A 113 -44.66 -23.81 52.66
CA ALA A 113 -44.40 -23.44 54.06
C ALA A 113 -43.69 -22.08 54.17
N LEU A 114 -42.72 -21.78 53.30
CA LEU A 114 -42.09 -20.47 53.21
C LEU A 114 -43.11 -19.38 52.84
N LYS A 115 -43.93 -19.66 51.83
CA LYS A 115 -44.98 -18.74 51.38
C LYS A 115 -46.01 -18.45 52.48
N ALA A 116 -46.42 -19.46 53.24
CA ALA A 116 -47.32 -19.29 54.38
C ALA A 116 -46.73 -18.42 55.50
N ARG A 117 -45.41 -18.36 55.61
CA ARG A 117 -44.68 -17.51 56.57
C ARG A 117 -44.28 -16.14 55.98
N GLY A 118 -44.68 -15.85 54.73
CA GLY A 118 -44.30 -14.60 54.04
C GLY A 118 -42.81 -14.49 53.70
N ILE A 119 -42.09 -15.63 53.66
CA ILE A 119 -40.64 -15.66 53.38
C ILE A 119 -40.43 -15.97 51.89
N ALA A 120 -39.66 -15.12 51.21
CA ALA A 120 -39.23 -15.36 49.83
C ALA A 120 -38.02 -16.31 49.80
N ARG A 121 -37.95 -17.17 48.79
CA ARG A 121 -36.85 -18.16 48.62
C ARG A 121 -35.49 -17.47 48.63
N GLY A 122 -34.53 -18.07 49.33
CA GLY A 122 -33.16 -17.57 49.43
C GLY A 122 -32.97 -16.30 50.28
N THR A 123 -34.04 -15.67 50.79
CA THR A 123 -33.90 -14.48 51.64
C THR A 123 -33.47 -14.81 53.07
N GLN A 124 -33.83 -15.99 53.57
CA GLN A 124 -33.45 -16.47 54.91
C GLN A 124 -32.97 -17.93 54.81
N PRO A 125 -31.69 -18.18 54.44
CA PRO A 125 -31.17 -19.52 54.20
C PRO A 125 -31.28 -20.46 55.40
N ASP A 126 -30.99 -19.96 56.61
CA ASP A 126 -31.04 -20.78 57.84
C ASP A 126 -32.47 -21.25 58.15
N VAL A 127 -33.44 -20.37 57.96
CA VAL A 127 -34.86 -20.68 58.17
C VAL A 127 -35.35 -21.64 57.10
N GLU A 128 -34.99 -21.41 55.84
CA GLU A 128 -35.31 -22.30 54.73
C GLU A 128 -34.74 -23.70 54.94
N GLU A 129 -33.48 -23.82 55.39
CA GLU A 129 -32.85 -25.10 55.69
C GLU A 129 -33.51 -25.80 56.88
N SER A 130 -33.91 -25.06 57.91
CA SER A 130 -34.65 -25.63 59.05
C SER A 130 -36.00 -26.23 58.61
N ILE A 131 -36.75 -25.51 57.76
CA ILE A 131 -38.04 -25.97 57.20
C ILE A 131 -37.80 -27.17 56.28
N ARG A 132 -36.77 -27.12 55.45
CA ARG A 132 -36.37 -28.20 54.55
C ARG A 132 -36.06 -29.47 55.32
N ARG A 133 -35.30 -29.39 56.42
CA ARG A 133 -34.99 -30.52 57.30
C ARG A 133 -36.25 -31.11 57.92
N GLU A 134 -37.15 -30.28 58.45
CA GLU A 134 -38.42 -30.73 59.06
C GLU A 134 -39.37 -31.38 58.02
N ALA A 135 -39.51 -30.75 56.85
CA ALA A 135 -40.28 -31.29 55.73
C ALA A 135 -39.71 -32.63 55.24
N SER A 136 -38.38 -32.71 55.09
CA SER A 136 -37.67 -33.92 54.68
C SER A 136 -37.93 -35.07 55.64
N MET A 137 -37.76 -34.86 56.95
CA MET A 137 -37.99 -35.89 57.97
C MET A 137 -39.41 -36.48 57.93
N ARG A 138 -40.42 -35.66 57.62
CA ARG A 138 -41.82 -36.10 57.50
C ARG A 138 -42.10 -36.79 56.17
N ALA A 139 -41.66 -36.19 55.07
CA ALA A 139 -42.04 -36.62 53.74
C ALA A 139 -41.26 -37.87 53.29
N PHE A 140 -39.93 -37.92 53.50
CA PHE A 140 -39.04 -38.97 52.96
C PHE A 140 -39.54 -40.41 53.19
N PRO A 141 -40.02 -40.80 54.39
CA PRO A 141 -40.51 -42.15 54.64
C PRO A 141 -41.72 -42.57 53.78
N THR A 142 -42.47 -41.61 53.25
CA THR A 142 -43.68 -41.83 52.46
C THR A 142 -43.48 -41.68 50.95
N VAL A 143 -42.30 -41.23 50.51
CA VAL A 143 -42.10 -40.83 49.11
C VAL A 143 -41.99 -42.03 48.19
N THR A 144 -42.86 -42.06 47.18
CA THR A 144 -42.79 -42.99 46.05
C THR A 144 -42.57 -42.22 44.76
N VAL A 145 -41.71 -42.75 43.88
CA VAL A 145 -41.33 -42.10 42.61
C VAL A 145 -41.62 -43.06 41.46
N THR A 146 -42.31 -42.58 40.44
CA THR A 146 -42.49 -43.28 39.16
C THR A 146 -41.76 -42.48 38.07
N PRO A 147 -40.49 -42.82 37.76
CA PRO A 147 -39.70 -42.06 36.80
C PRO A 147 -40.14 -42.34 35.35
N SER A 148 -40.02 -41.33 34.51
CA SER A 148 -40.17 -41.36 33.06
C SER A 148 -38.95 -40.69 32.46
N ALA A 149 -38.03 -41.49 31.92
CA ALA A 149 -36.76 -41.04 31.39
C ALA A 149 -36.70 -41.14 29.86
N ARG A 150 -36.02 -40.19 29.21
CA ARG A 150 -35.72 -40.22 27.78
C ARG A 150 -34.42 -39.49 27.48
N VAL A 151 -33.70 -39.94 26.45
CA VAL A 151 -32.55 -39.22 25.90
C VAL A 151 -33.02 -38.37 24.72
N ILE A 152 -32.71 -37.09 24.75
CA ILE A 152 -33.09 -36.10 23.72
C ILE A 152 -31.82 -35.58 23.05
N VAL A 153 -31.80 -35.58 21.73
CA VAL A 153 -30.77 -34.95 20.91
C VAL A 153 -31.36 -33.69 20.29
N MET A 154 -30.75 -32.53 20.57
CA MET A 154 -31.16 -31.27 19.95
C MET A 154 -30.43 -31.10 18.63
N TYR A 155 -31.17 -31.14 17.52
CA TYR A 155 -30.64 -30.99 16.17
C TYR A 155 -31.40 -29.91 15.41
N GLY A 156 -30.70 -28.86 14.96
CA GLY A 156 -31.35 -27.73 14.27
C GLY A 156 -32.45 -27.04 15.07
N GLY A 157 -32.35 -27.04 16.41
CA GLY A 157 -33.39 -26.53 17.32
C GLY A 157 -34.57 -27.49 17.55
N VAL A 158 -34.60 -28.66 16.89
CA VAL A 158 -35.65 -29.67 17.03
C VAL A 158 -35.20 -30.75 18.03
N PRO A 159 -36.03 -31.11 19.03
CA PRO A 159 -35.74 -32.22 19.93
C PRO A 159 -36.04 -33.57 19.25
N LEU A 160 -35.06 -34.45 19.17
CA LEU A 160 -35.17 -35.81 18.64
C LEU A 160 -35.00 -36.82 19.78
N VAL A 161 -35.93 -37.76 19.92
CA VAL A 161 -35.79 -38.84 20.92
C VAL A 161 -34.80 -39.87 20.41
N ALA A 162 -33.76 -40.15 21.20
CA ALA A 162 -32.71 -41.10 20.87
C ALA A 162 -32.86 -42.41 21.65
N GLN A 163 -32.50 -43.52 21.01
CA GLN A 163 -32.41 -44.84 21.63
C GLN A 163 -30.95 -45.18 21.91
N VAL A 164 -30.65 -45.70 23.10
CA VAL A 164 -29.32 -46.23 23.42
C VAL A 164 -29.17 -47.59 22.74
N ARG A 165 -28.17 -47.72 21.86
CA ARG A 165 -27.88 -48.95 21.10
C ARG A 165 -26.74 -49.75 21.68
N LYS A 166 -25.75 -49.07 22.25
CA LYS A 166 -24.62 -49.68 22.95
C LYS A 166 -24.19 -48.75 24.08
N PHE A 167 -23.77 -49.32 25.19
CA PHE A 167 -23.44 -48.58 26.41
C PHE A 167 -22.23 -49.23 27.09
N SER A 168 -21.23 -48.43 27.44
CA SER A 168 -20.09 -48.82 28.25
C SER A 168 -20.05 -47.87 29.45
N ALA A 169 -20.25 -48.40 30.65
CA ALA A 169 -20.54 -47.58 31.83
C ALA A 169 -19.42 -46.57 32.13
N PRO A 170 -19.74 -45.45 32.80
CA PRO A 170 -18.73 -44.49 33.22
C PRO A 170 -17.80 -45.06 34.30
N ALA A 171 -16.76 -44.31 34.63
CA ALA A 171 -15.87 -44.63 35.74
C ALA A 171 -16.66 -44.73 37.06
N SER A 172 -16.46 -45.84 37.79
CA SER A 172 -17.10 -46.06 39.09
C SER A 172 -16.14 -46.76 40.05
N PHE A 173 -16.07 -46.25 41.28
CA PHE A 173 -15.16 -46.70 42.33
C PHE A 173 -15.94 -47.20 43.56
N ASP A 174 -15.40 -48.19 44.24
CA ASP A 174 -15.95 -48.65 45.53
C ASP A 174 -15.58 -47.68 46.67
N ALA A 175 -16.08 -47.97 47.88
CA ALA A 175 -15.79 -47.14 49.06
C ALA A 175 -14.29 -47.10 49.44
N ALA A 176 -13.49 -48.05 48.94
CA ALA A 176 -12.05 -48.11 49.13
C ALA A 176 -11.27 -47.41 47.99
N GLY A 177 -11.97 -46.85 46.99
CA GLY A 177 -11.37 -46.17 45.85
C GLY A 177 -10.90 -47.11 44.73
N HIS A 178 -11.22 -48.40 44.76
CA HIS A 178 -10.88 -49.33 43.68
C HIS A 178 -11.92 -49.28 42.56
N PRO A 179 -11.51 -49.47 41.28
CA PRO A 179 -12.44 -49.61 40.17
C PRO A 179 -13.43 -50.74 40.41
N THR A 180 -14.72 -50.43 40.31
CA THR A 180 -15.77 -51.44 40.33
C THR A 180 -15.74 -52.29 39.06
N ARG A 181 -16.35 -53.49 39.11
CA ARG A 181 -16.44 -54.40 37.96
C ARG A 181 -17.16 -53.79 36.75
N ASP A 182 -18.07 -52.85 36.99
CA ASP A 182 -18.86 -52.21 35.94
C ASP A 182 -18.15 -51.01 35.31
N PHE A 183 -16.98 -50.60 35.80
CA PHE A 183 -16.18 -49.51 35.22
C PHE A 183 -15.93 -49.82 33.74
N GLY A 184 -16.51 -49.02 32.86
CA GLY A 184 -16.34 -49.11 31.40
C GLY A 184 -15.61 -47.91 30.81
N ARG A 185 -15.71 -47.77 29.49
CA ARG A 185 -14.99 -46.77 28.70
C ARG A 185 -15.70 -45.42 28.61
N ASP A 186 -16.76 -45.22 29.39
CA ASP A 186 -17.61 -44.03 29.37
C ASP A 186 -18.11 -43.62 27.97
N LEU A 187 -18.55 -44.60 27.16
CA LEU A 187 -19.06 -44.38 25.80
C LEU A 187 -20.49 -44.89 25.64
N ALA A 188 -21.31 -44.12 24.94
CA ALA A 188 -22.64 -44.52 24.53
C ALA A 188 -22.83 -44.31 23.02
N LEU A 189 -23.43 -45.31 22.37
CA LEU A 189 -23.91 -45.24 20.99
C LEU A 189 -25.42 -44.99 21.03
N LEU A 190 -25.83 -43.85 20.48
CA LEU A 190 -27.22 -43.46 20.34
C LEU A 190 -27.71 -43.64 18.89
N GLN A 191 -29.01 -43.77 18.72
CA GLN A 191 -29.66 -43.69 17.41
C GLN A 191 -30.93 -42.84 17.49
N VAL A 192 -31.02 -41.83 16.64
CA VAL A 192 -32.28 -41.12 16.34
C VAL A 192 -32.91 -41.74 15.09
N LYS A 193 -34.24 -41.76 15.03
CA LYS A 193 -34.98 -42.24 13.84
C LYS A 193 -35.14 -41.11 12.83
N ASP A 194 -35.33 -41.52 11.57
CA ASP A 194 -35.74 -40.70 10.43
C ASP A 194 -34.77 -39.59 10.01
N GLY A 195 -34.51 -39.44 8.71
CA GLY A 195 -33.72 -38.33 8.15
C GLY A 195 -32.31 -38.70 7.66
N VAL A 196 -31.61 -37.68 7.15
CA VAL A 196 -30.23 -37.78 6.68
C VAL A 196 -29.40 -36.80 7.49
N TYR A 197 -28.39 -37.33 8.18
CA TYR A 197 -27.58 -36.55 9.12
C TYR A 197 -26.14 -36.41 8.62
N PRO A 198 -25.44 -35.31 8.92
CA PRO A 198 -23.98 -35.23 8.81
C PRO A 198 -23.31 -36.38 9.57
N ALA A 199 -22.07 -36.72 9.23
CA ALA A 199 -21.34 -37.78 9.91
C ALA A 199 -19.84 -37.45 10.01
N LEU A 200 -19.19 -37.76 11.12
CA LEU A 200 -17.75 -37.52 11.29
C LEU A 200 -16.94 -38.80 11.11
N PRO A 201 -15.86 -38.77 10.32
CA PRO A 201 -14.94 -39.89 10.24
C PRO A 201 -14.04 -39.94 11.49
N LEU A 202 -13.63 -41.14 11.86
CA LEU A 202 -12.57 -41.35 12.85
C LEU A 202 -11.20 -41.23 12.16
N THR A 203 -10.21 -40.68 12.85
CA THR A 203 -8.84 -40.62 12.29
C THR A 203 -8.30 -42.03 12.07
N PRO A 204 -7.71 -42.33 10.89
CA PRO A 204 -6.97 -43.57 10.68
C PRO A 204 -5.51 -43.46 11.17
N ARG A 205 -5.07 -42.26 11.55
CA ARG A 205 -3.68 -41.96 11.94
C ARG A 205 -3.52 -42.01 13.44
N ASP A 206 -2.38 -42.53 13.88
CA ASP A 206 -1.94 -42.38 15.27
C ASP A 206 -1.69 -40.90 15.58
N VAL A 207 -2.13 -40.52 16.77
CA VAL A 207 -2.00 -39.17 17.32
C VAL A 207 -0.67 -39.08 18.06
N ASN A 208 0.00 -37.93 18.01
CA ASN A 208 1.25 -37.67 18.72
C ASN A 208 1.13 -36.50 19.70
N VAL A 209 2.00 -36.45 20.70
CA VAL A 209 2.15 -35.26 21.55
C VAL A 209 2.57 -34.08 20.69
N GLY A 210 1.91 -32.94 20.88
CA GLY A 210 2.09 -31.72 20.08
C GLY A 210 1.16 -31.61 18.87
N ASP A 211 0.38 -32.65 18.54
CA ASP A 211 -0.62 -32.54 17.47
C ASP A 211 -1.75 -31.57 17.91
N PRO A 212 -2.20 -30.66 17.02
CA PRO A 212 -3.30 -29.77 17.32
C PRO A 212 -4.62 -30.54 17.41
N VAL A 213 -5.42 -30.22 18.42
CA VAL A 213 -6.76 -30.76 18.63
C VAL A 213 -7.76 -29.63 18.81
N TYR A 214 -8.90 -29.75 18.14
CA TYR A 214 -10.02 -28.82 18.23
C TYR A 214 -11.20 -29.54 18.87
N ILE A 215 -11.68 -29.08 20.02
CA ILE A 215 -12.83 -29.67 20.70
C ILE A 215 -14.07 -28.87 20.32
N LEU A 216 -15.12 -29.57 19.87
CA LEU A 216 -16.41 -28.97 19.58
C LEU A 216 -17.45 -29.45 20.59
N GLY A 217 -18.26 -28.52 21.12
CA GLY A 217 -19.34 -28.89 22.04
C GLY A 217 -20.18 -27.74 22.58
N PHE A 218 -21.10 -28.10 23.48
CA PHE A 218 -22.11 -27.21 24.07
C PHE A 218 -21.84 -26.98 25.56
N PRO A 219 -20.97 -26.04 25.93
CA PRO A 219 -20.66 -25.77 27.32
C PRO A 219 -21.90 -25.21 28.03
N ALA A 220 -22.24 -25.80 29.19
CA ALA A 220 -23.47 -25.48 29.94
C ALA A 220 -23.52 -24.00 30.38
N VAL A 221 -22.37 -23.36 30.56
CA VAL A 221 -22.26 -21.93 30.90
C VAL A 221 -22.82 -21.01 29.82
N VAL A 222 -22.76 -21.41 28.54
CA VAL A 222 -23.30 -20.60 27.44
C VAL A 222 -24.82 -20.64 27.42
N ALA A 223 -25.41 -21.78 27.78
CA ALA A 223 -26.86 -21.94 27.88
C ALA A 223 -27.47 -21.23 29.11
N ARG A 224 -26.68 -20.96 30.15
CA ARG A 224 -27.12 -20.31 31.40
C ARG A 224 -26.72 -18.84 31.50
N ASN A 225 -26.05 -18.29 30.49
CA ASN A 225 -25.62 -16.89 30.50
C ASN A 225 -26.79 -15.97 30.14
N GLU A 226 -27.09 -15.02 31.03
CA GLU A 226 -28.22 -14.09 30.89
C GLU A 226 -28.11 -13.13 29.68
N LEU A 227 -26.92 -12.96 29.12
CA LEU A 227 -26.67 -12.11 27.95
C LEU A 227 -26.81 -12.84 26.61
N LEU A 228 -26.91 -14.18 26.60
CA LEU A 228 -26.84 -14.99 25.39
C LEU A 228 -28.20 -15.55 24.99
N ASN A 229 -28.42 -15.68 23.68
CA ASN A 229 -29.63 -16.31 23.15
C ASN A 229 -29.62 -17.82 23.45
N PRO A 230 -30.73 -18.41 23.93
CA PRO A 230 -30.82 -19.85 24.23
C PRO A 230 -30.61 -20.77 23.01
N ASN A 231 -30.73 -20.26 21.78
CA ASN A 231 -30.37 -20.97 20.54
C ASN A 231 -28.85 -20.95 20.34
N VAL A 232 -28.15 -21.70 21.17
CA VAL A 232 -26.68 -21.78 21.22
C VAL A 232 -26.14 -22.67 20.10
N SER A 233 -25.14 -22.20 19.36
CA SER A 233 -24.36 -23.02 18.42
C SER A 233 -23.21 -23.71 19.16
N ALA A 234 -22.70 -24.82 18.64
CA ALA A 234 -21.51 -25.47 19.20
C ALA A 234 -20.34 -24.47 19.27
N SER A 235 -19.66 -24.45 20.41
CA SER A 235 -18.41 -23.72 20.61
C SER A 235 -17.23 -24.58 20.17
N THR A 236 -16.13 -23.93 19.76
CA THR A 236 -14.88 -24.62 19.45
C THR A 236 -13.78 -24.08 20.34
N THR A 237 -13.06 -24.98 21.02
CA THR A 237 -11.81 -24.68 21.73
C THR A 237 -10.66 -25.38 21.02
N MET A 238 -9.46 -24.82 21.14
CA MET A 238 -8.25 -25.34 20.51
C MET A 238 -7.19 -25.57 21.58
N GLY A 239 -6.42 -26.63 21.38
CA GLY A 239 -5.23 -26.94 22.16
C GLY A 239 -4.36 -27.93 21.41
N LEU A 240 -3.47 -28.58 22.15
CA LEU A 240 -2.56 -29.61 21.70
C LEU A 240 -2.82 -30.91 22.45
N VAL A 241 -2.39 -32.02 21.86
CA VAL A 241 -2.22 -33.27 22.61
C VAL A 241 -1.01 -33.11 23.52
N SER A 242 -1.24 -33.05 24.82
CA SER A 242 -0.20 -32.73 25.81
C SER A 242 0.55 -33.98 26.29
N ALA A 243 -0.14 -35.11 26.44
CA ALA A 243 0.42 -36.36 26.91
C ALA A 243 -0.50 -37.55 26.61
N PHE A 244 0.02 -38.76 26.76
CA PHE A 244 -0.78 -39.98 26.86
C PHE A 244 -0.86 -40.39 28.32
N GLN A 245 -2.06 -40.66 28.80
CA GLN A 245 -2.32 -41.09 30.17
C GLN A 245 -3.03 -42.44 30.17
N LYS A 246 -3.16 -43.05 31.34
CA LYS A 246 -4.02 -44.20 31.56
C LYS A 246 -5.00 -43.94 32.67
N ASP A 247 -6.22 -44.45 32.52
CA ASP A 247 -7.19 -44.43 33.59
C ASP A 247 -6.97 -45.58 34.60
N ALA A 248 -7.85 -45.68 35.60
CA ALA A 248 -7.73 -46.65 36.68
C ALA A 248 -7.91 -48.11 36.23
N ILE A 249 -8.48 -48.37 35.05
CA ILE A 249 -8.59 -49.71 34.46
C ILE A 249 -7.53 -49.96 33.37
N GLY A 250 -6.57 -49.03 33.21
CA GLY A 250 -5.48 -49.14 32.25
C GLY A 250 -5.86 -48.77 30.81
N GLN A 251 -7.02 -48.15 30.58
CA GLN A 251 -7.41 -47.63 29.28
C GLN A 251 -6.56 -46.42 28.91
N ASP A 252 -6.11 -46.36 27.65
CA ASP A 252 -5.35 -45.21 27.14
C ASP A 252 -6.24 -43.97 27.02
N MET A 253 -5.70 -42.82 27.43
CA MET A 253 -6.35 -41.52 27.38
C MET A 253 -5.43 -40.50 26.69
N LEU A 254 -6.01 -39.63 25.87
CA LEU A 254 -5.30 -38.48 25.32
C LEU A 254 -5.49 -37.29 26.28
N GLN A 255 -4.40 -36.76 26.82
CA GLN A 255 -4.44 -35.51 27.57
C GLN A 255 -4.35 -34.32 26.62
N THR A 256 -5.13 -33.28 26.86
CA THR A 256 -5.05 -32.01 26.14
C THR A 256 -5.17 -30.81 27.06
N ASP A 257 -4.57 -29.71 26.62
CA ASP A 257 -4.70 -28.38 27.23
C ASP A 257 -5.87 -27.57 26.64
N ALA A 258 -6.56 -28.08 25.61
CA ALA A 258 -7.73 -27.44 25.03
C ALA A 258 -8.78 -27.21 26.11
N SER A 259 -9.23 -25.95 26.27
CA SER A 259 -10.21 -25.60 27.31
C SER A 259 -11.49 -26.42 27.18
N ALA A 260 -11.99 -26.91 28.29
CA ALA A 260 -13.27 -27.61 28.37
C ALA A 260 -14.03 -27.20 29.63
N ALA A 261 -15.34 -27.28 29.56
CA ALA A 261 -16.25 -27.02 30.67
C ALA A 261 -17.34 -28.09 30.71
N HIS A 262 -18.07 -28.14 31.82
CA HIS A 262 -19.26 -28.99 31.93
C HIS A 262 -20.21 -28.72 30.75
N GLY A 263 -20.74 -29.79 30.13
CA GLY A 263 -21.51 -29.74 28.87
C GLY A 263 -20.71 -30.08 27.61
N ASN A 264 -19.37 -29.94 27.62
CA ASN A 264 -18.54 -30.37 26.48
C ASN A 264 -18.32 -31.90 26.44
N SER A 265 -18.57 -32.61 27.55
CA SER A 265 -18.46 -34.07 27.63
C SER A 265 -19.24 -34.75 26.50
N GLY A 266 -18.60 -35.69 25.82
CA GLY A 266 -19.09 -36.41 24.66
C GLY A 266 -18.81 -35.71 23.33
N GLY A 267 -18.25 -34.49 23.37
CA GLY A 267 -17.85 -33.74 22.18
C GLY A 267 -16.64 -34.34 21.47
N PRO A 268 -16.56 -34.24 20.13
CA PRO A 268 -15.42 -34.74 19.39
C PRO A 268 -14.23 -33.78 19.51
N GLY A 269 -13.05 -34.32 19.78
CA GLY A 269 -11.78 -33.70 19.45
C GLY A 269 -11.42 -34.05 18.01
N ILE A 270 -11.16 -33.05 17.16
CA ILE A 270 -10.84 -33.24 15.74
C ILE A 270 -9.44 -32.73 15.39
N THR A 271 -8.89 -33.24 14.30
CA THR A 271 -7.71 -32.69 13.62
C THR A 271 -8.09 -31.66 12.55
N LYS A 272 -7.08 -31.00 11.96
CA LYS A 272 -7.23 -30.03 10.87
C LYS A 272 -7.90 -30.56 9.59
N ASP A 273 -8.02 -31.88 9.44
CA ASP A 273 -8.72 -32.53 8.33
C ASP A 273 -10.19 -32.83 8.64
N GLY A 274 -10.67 -32.51 9.85
CA GLY A 274 -12.03 -32.76 10.30
C GLY A 274 -12.30 -34.19 10.78
N SER A 275 -11.28 -35.05 10.87
CA SER A 275 -11.42 -36.39 11.46
C SER A 275 -11.29 -36.35 12.98
N VAL A 276 -12.02 -37.24 13.66
CA VAL A 276 -12.10 -37.31 15.12
C VAL A 276 -10.89 -38.08 15.67
N VAL A 277 -10.14 -37.46 16.57
CA VAL A 277 -9.02 -38.07 17.30
C VAL A 277 -9.43 -38.66 18.65
N GLY A 278 -10.52 -38.16 19.23
CA GLY A 278 -11.06 -38.70 20.48
C GLY A 278 -12.36 -38.04 20.92
N VAL A 279 -12.91 -38.54 22.02
CA VAL A 279 -14.15 -38.06 22.63
C VAL A 279 -13.81 -37.47 23.99
N LEU A 280 -14.07 -36.17 24.18
CA LEU A 280 -13.83 -35.50 25.46
C LEU A 280 -14.69 -36.14 26.55
N THR A 281 -14.09 -36.58 27.66
CA THR A 281 -14.80 -37.34 28.71
C THR A 281 -14.73 -36.72 30.09
N ALA A 282 -13.55 -36.29 30.52
CA ALA A 282 -13.32 -35.79 31.87
C ALA A 282 -12.68 -34.41 31.83
N VAL A 283 -13.25 -33.51 32.63
CA VAL A 283 -12.60 -32.26 33.07
C VAL A 283 -12.08 -32.51 34.48
N THR A 284 -10.78 -32.34 34.71
CA THR A 284 -10.21 -32.56 36.05
C THR A 284 -10.65 -31.44 36.98
N LEU A 285 -11.09 -31.79 38.19
CA LEU A 285 -11.46 -30.83 39.23
C LEU A 285 -10.33 -30.71 40.27
N SER A 286 -10.12 -29.52 40.81
CA SER A 286 -9.15 -29.28 41.88
C SER A 286 -9.58 -30.00 43.16
N GLU A 287 -8.63 -30.45 43.98
CA GLU A 287 -8.94 -31.01 45.30
C GLU A 287 -9.62 -29.96 46.21
N GLY A 288 -10.68 -30.36 46.92
CA GLY A 288 -11.46 -29.52 47.83
C GLY A 288 -12.99 -29.58 47.62
N SER A 289 -13.76 -29.27 48.66
CA SER A 289 -15.24 -29.22 48.62
C SER A 289 -15.71 -28.08 47.71
N GLY A 290 -16.04 -28.40 46.45
CA GLY A 290 -16.45 -27.43 45.42
C GLY A 290 -15.58 -27.43 44.16
N GLY A 291 -14.60 -28.35 44.05
CA GLY A 291 -13.58 -28.50 43.00
C GLY A 291 -13.78 -27.65 41.73
N ALA A 292 -12.91 -26.65 41.54
CA ALA A 292 -12.87 -25.85 40.33
C ALA A 292 -12.26 -26.67 39.18
N ILE A 293 -12.72 -26.44 37.95
CA ILE A 293 -12.14 -27.11 36.78
C ILE A 293 -10.67 -26.67 36.63
N VAL A 294 -9.76 -27.64 36.63
CA VAL A 294 -8.34 -27.47 36.35
C VAL A 294 -8.19 -27.20 34.86
N GLN A 295 -7.90 -25.95 34.51
CA GLN A 295 -7.63 -25.57 33.12
C GLN A 295 -6.34 -26.23 32.63
N GLY A 296 -6.31 -26.63 31.36
CA GLY A 296 -5.14 -27.23 30.74
C GLY A 296 -4.94 -28.73 31.01
N PHE A 297 -5.87 -29.37 31.73
CA PHE A 297 -5.84 -30.82 31.97
C PHE A 297 -7.21 -31.44 31.69
N ASN A 298 -7.42 -31.83 30.43
CA ASN A 298 -8.63 -32.51 29.98
C ASN A 298 -8.28 -33.83 29.31
N LEU A 299 -9.18 -34.81 29.38
CA LEU A 299 -8.96 -36.16 28.85
C LEU A 299 -9.95 -36.50 27.73
N LEU A 300 -9.42 -37.06 26.64
CA LEU A 300 -10.19 -37.63 25.55
C LEU A 300 -10.00 -39.14 25.47
N ILE A 301 -11.09 -39.86 25.25
CA ILE A 301 -11.09 -41.26 24.87
C ILE A 301 -10.61 -41.36 23.41
N PRO A 302 -9.50 -42.05 23.12
CA PRO A 302 -8.94 -42.12 21.77
C PRO A 302 -9.90 -42.70 20.72
N ALA A 303 -9.79 -42.26 19.46
CA ALA A 303 -10.59 -42.78 18.35
C ALA A 303 -10.48 -44.30 18.15
N LYS A 304 -9.31 -44.89 18.44
CA LYS A 304 -9.11 -46.36 18.41
C LYS A 304 -10.03 -47.10 19.40
N ASP A 305 -10.32 -46.50 20.54
CA ASP A 305 -11.21 -47.08 21.54
C ASP A 305 -12.67 -46.92 21.12
N VAL A 306 -13.01 -45.83 20.43
CA VAL A 306 -14.32 -45.67 19.79
C VAL A 306 -14.54 -46.76 18.74
N ASN A 307 -13.53 -47.02 17.89
CA ASN A 307 -13.56 -48.11 16.91
C ASN A 307 -13.78 -49.48 17.57
N THR A 308 -13.05 -49.75 18.66
CA THR A 308 -13.21 -50.98 19.44
C THR A 308 -14.61 -51.06 20.05
N PHE A 309 -15.12 -49.95 20.57
CA PHE A 309 -16.46 -49.86 21.15
C PHE A 309 -17.56 -50.08 20.11
N ILE A 310 -17.43 -49.59 18.88
CA ILE A 310 -18.46 -49.82 17.84
C ILE A 310 -18.26 -51.12 17.06
N ALA A 311 -17.23 -51.91 17.35
CA ALA A 311 -17.02 -53.20 16.71
C ALA A 311 -18.26 -54.11 16.85
N GLY A 312 -18.59 -54.81 15.76
CA GLY A 312 -19.78 -55.67 15.65
C GLY A 312 -21.09 -54.92 15.31
N THR A 313 -21.03 -53.61 15.06
CA THR A 313 -22.18 -52.83 14.56
C THR A 313 -22.07 -52.59 13.05
N PRO A 314 -23.17 -52.36 12.31
CA PRO A 314 -23.13 -52.14 10.86
C PRO A 314 -22.72 -50.69 10.49
N LEU A 315 -22.00 -49.98 11.36
CA LEU A 315 -21.66 -48.56 11.21
C LEU A 315 -20.49 -48.34 10.25
N ASP A 316 -20.54 -47.23 9.52
CA ASP A 316 -19.50 -46.80 8.59
C ASP A 316 -19.12 -45.35 8.92
N PRO A 317 -18.13 -45.12 9.82
CA PRO A 317 -17.81 -43.80 10.34
C PRO A 317 -17.56 -42.75 9.26
N GLY A 318 -18.27 -41.63 9.32
CA GLY A 318 -18.15 -40.52 8.38
C GLY A 318 -18.99 -40.65 7.10
N ARG A 319 -19.66 -41.79 6.89
CA ARG A 319 -20.53 -41.98 5.73
C ARG A 319 -21.83 -41.21 5.87
N SER A 320 -22.08 -40.29 4.94
CA SER A 320 -23.35 -39.55 4.87
C SER A 320 -23.57 -38.91 3.50
N ARG A 321 -24.81 -38.98 3.00
CA ARG A 321 -25.24 -38.22 1.81
C ARG A 321 -25.23 -36.71 2.04
N PHE A 322 -25.42 -36.25 3.28
CA PHE A 322 -25.32 -34.83 3.61
C PHE A 322 -23.89 -34.33 3.42
N ASN A 323 -22.89 -35.13 3.83
CA ASN A 323 -21.49 -34.75 3.73
C ASN A 323 -21.07 -34.48 2.28
N ASP A 324 -21.57 -35.25 1.31
CA ASP A 324 -21.24 -35.07 -0.11
C ASP A 324 -21.64 -33.67 -0.60
N ALA A 325 -22.89 -33.27 -0.35
CA ALA A 325 -23.41 -31.96 -0.72
C ALA A 325 -22.73 -30.84 0.08
N TRP A 326 -22.62 -31.02 1.40
CA TRP A 326 -22.06 -30.01 2.30
C TRP A 326 -20.59 -29.72 2.02
N ASN A 327 -19.76 -30.77 1.92
CA ASN A 327 -18.33 -30.63 1.67
C ASN A 327 -18.07 -30.01 0.29
N ALA A 328 -18.84 -30.38 -0.73
CA ALA A 328 -18.74 -29.78 -2.06
C ALA A 328 -19.12 -28.28 -2.04
N GLY A 329 -20.16 -27.93 -1.27
CA GLY A 329 -20.63 -26.55 -1.09
C GLY A 329 -19.61 -25.68 -0.36
N VAL A 330 -19.10 -26.15 0.77
CA VAL A 330 -18.05 -25.47 1.54
C VAL A 330 -16.78 -25.31 0.70
N SER A 331 -16.31 -26.37 0.02
CA SER A 331 -15.13 -26.28 -0.87
C SER A 331 -15.32 -25.23 -1.97
N ALA A 332 -16.53 -25.18 -2.57
CA ALA A 332 -16.85 -24.19 -3.60
C ALA A 332 -16.88 -22.77 -3.06
N LEU A 333 -17.34 -22.57 -1.81
CA LEU A 333 -17.35 -21.27 -1.15
C LEU A 333 -15.93 -20.73 -0.95
N PHE A 334 -15.02 -21.56 -0.43
CA PHE A 334 -13.60 -21.19 -0.25
C PHE A 334 -12.87 -20.99 -1.57
N ALA A 335 -13.29 -21.70 -2.63
CA ALA A 335 -12.79 -21.50 -3.99
C ALA A 335 -13.46 -20.32 -4.73
N GLU A 336 -14.23 -19.47 -4.03
CA GLU A 336 -14.97 -18.32 -4.58
C GLU A 336 -15.95 -18.67 -5.72
N ARG A 337 -16.38 -19.92 -5.82
CA ARG A 337 -17.37 -20.42 -6.79
C ARG A 337 -18.77 -20.34 -6.19
N TYR A 338 -19.24 -19.13 -5.94
CA TYR A 338 -20.46 -18.87 -5.14
C TYR A 338 -21.73 -19.51 -5.70
N ALA A 339 -21.91 -19.58 -7.02
CA ALA A 339 -23.06 -20.24 -7.62
C ALA A 339 -23.10 -21.75 -7.33
N THR A 340 -21.95 -22.41 -7.44
CA THR A 340 -21.82 -23.83 -7.08
C THR A 340 -21.98 -24.04 -5.58
N ALA A 341 -21.41 -23.14 -4.77
CA ALA A 341 -21.54 -23.17 -3.31
C ALA A 341 -23.02 -23.09 -2.89
N ALA A 342 -23.77 -22.10 -3.39
CA ALA A 342 -25.18 -21.93 -3.09
C ALA A 342 -26.01 -23.15 -3.50
N ALA A 343 -25.76 -23.72 -4.69
CA ALA A 343 -26.49 -24.91 -5.15
C ALA A 343 -26.25 -26.13 -4.25
N ARG A 344 -24.99 -26.42 -3.90
CA ARG A 344 -24.61 -27.58 -3.09
C ARG A 344 -24.98 -27.42 -1.62
N ILE A 345 -24.86 -26.21 -1.07
CA ILE A 345 -25.32 -25.93 0.29
C ILE A 345 -26.84 -26.04 0.38
N ARG A 346 -27.59 -25.60 -0.64
CA ARG A 346 -29.05 -25.78 -0.69
C ARG A 346 -29.46 -27.25 -0.71
N GLU A 347 -28.72 -28.08 -1.46
CA GLU A 347 -28.90 -29.53 -1.45
C GLU A 347 -28.68 -30.11 -0.03
N ALA A 348 -27.65 -29.65 0.68
CA ALA A 348 -27.40 -30.04 2.07
C ALA A 348 -28.53 -29.60 3.03
N ASP A 349 -29.03 -28.37 2.90
CA ASP A 349 -30.15 -27.84 3.69
C ASP A 349 -31.45 -28.63 3.47
N LEU A 350 -31.70 -29.09 2.23
CA LEU A 350 -32.84 -29.96 1.92
C LEU A 350 -32.72 -31.35 2.56
N LEU A 351 -31.50 -31.89 2.67
CA LEU A 351 -31.26 -33.18 3.31
C LEU A 351 -31.39 -33.10 4.83
N SER A 352 -30.97 -31.99 5.43
CA SER A 352 -30.96 -31.78 6.88
C SER A 352 -31.38 -30.34 7.22
N PRO A 353 -32.70 -30.06 7.29
CA PRO A 353 -33.20 -28.71 7.46
C PRO A 353 -32.97 -28.18 8.87
N ASN A 354 -33.03 -26.86 9.00
CA ASN A 354 -32.92 -26.11 10.27
C ASN A 354 -31.54 -26.11 10.94
N VAL A 355 -30.50 -26.60 10.27
CA VAL A 355 -29.12 -26.47 10.79
C VAL A 355 -28.64 -25.03 10.61
N THR A 356 -28.43 -24.32 11.73
CA THR A 356 -28.11 -22.88 11.74
C THR A 356 -26.91 -22.51 10.87
N VAL A 357 -25.81 -23.26 10.95
CA VAL A 357 -24.59 -22.97 10.18
C VAL A 357 -24.79 -23.17 8.68
N VAL A 358 -25.60 -24.16 8.29
CA VAL A 358 -25.94 -24.45 6.89
C VAL A 358 -26.74 -23.30 6.30
N ARG A 359 -27.80 -22.86 6.99
CA ARG A 359 -28.63 -21.74 6.56
C ARG A 359 -27.84 -20.43 6.47
N LYS A 360 -26.96 -20.17 7.44
CA LYS A 360 -26.11 -18.97 7.42
C LYS A 360 -25.18 -18.96 6.20
N LEU A 361 -24.50 -20.06 5.93
CA LEU A 361 -23.60 -20.17 4.78
C LEU A 361 -24.35 -20.19 3.45
N LEU A 362 -25.58 -20.71 3.41
CA LEU A 362 -26.44 -20.62 2.25
C LEU A 362 -26.76 -19.16 1.92
N MET A 363 -27.21 -18.39 2.93
CA MET A 363 -27.50 -16.96 2.77
C MET A 363 -26.27 -16.18 2.32
N GLU A 364 -25.10 -16.45 2.90
CA GLU A 364 -23.84 -15.82 2.49
C GLU A 364 -23.47 -16.17 1.03
N ALA A 365 -23.60 -17.43 0.63
CA ALA A 365 -23.30 -17.85 -0.72
C ALA A 365 -24.27 -17.21 -1.73
N GLU A 366 -25.58 -17.17 -1.43
CA GLU A 366 -26.59 -16.53 -2.27
C GLU A 366 -26.39 -15.01 -2.38
N ASP A 367 -25.99 -14.36 -1.28
CA ASP A 367 -25.64 -12.94 -1.29
C ASP A 367 -24.42 -12.68 -2.17
N LYS A 368 -23.34 -13.47 -2.05
CA LYS A 368 -22.16 -13.35 -2.91
C LYS A 368 -22.40 -13.70 -4.38
N VAL A 369 -23.46 -14.45 -4.69
CA VAL A 369 -23.92 -14.64 -6.08
C VAL A 369 -24.58 -13.36 -6.61
N LYS A 370 -25.42 -12.72 -5.81
CA LYS A 370 -26.12 -11.47 -6.18
C LYS A 370 -25.17 -10.27 -6.21
N ASN A 371 -24.25 -10.23 -5.25
CA ASN A 371 -23.32 -9.16 -4.95
C ASN A 371 -21.89 -9.73 -4.94
N PRO A 372 -21.32 -10.05 -6.12
CA PRO A 372 -19.98 -10.63 -6.18
C PRO A 372 -18.95 -9.64 -5.62
N PRO A 373 -17.99 -10.10 -4.80
CA PRO A 373 -16.95 -9.25 -4.29
C PRO A 373 -16.16 -8.61 -5.44
N PRO A 374 -15.77 -7.34 -5.32
CA PRO A 374 -15.02 -6.65 -6.36
C PRO A 374 -13.70 -7.38 -6.57
N ARG A 375 -13.50 -7.94 -7.77
CA ARG A 375 -12.19 -8.47 -8.14
C ARG A 375 -11.23 -7.28 -8.22
N PRO A 376 -10.01 -7.38 -7.65
CA PRO A 376 -9.04 -6.31 -7.78
C PRO A 376 -8.84 -6.03 -9.27
N PHE A 377 -9.22 -4.82 -9.70
CA PHE A 377 -8.89 -4.33 -11.04
C PHE A 377 -7.38 -4.47 -11.22
N PRO A 378 -6.87 -4.92 -12.38
CA PRO A 378 -5.47 -5.27 -12.52
C PRO A 378 -4.59 -4.02 -12.61
N TRP A 379 -4.46 -3.30 -11.49
CA TRP A 379 -3.58 -2.15 -11.33
C TRP A 379 -2.17 -2.49 -11.75
N ALA A 380 -1.72 -3.73 -11.57
CA ALA A 380 -0.42 -4.21 -12.04
C ALA A 380 -0.21 -3.99 -13.55
N TRP A 381 -1.21 -4.24 -14.40
CA TRP A 381 -1.09 -4.04 -15.85
C TRP A 381 -1.17 -2.56 -16.23
N ALA A 382 -2.02 -1.79 -15.54
CA ALA A 382 -2.12 -0.35 -15.76
C ALA A 382 -0.85 0.42 -15.32
N THR A 383 -0.31 0.09 -14.14
CA THR A 383 0.93 0.69 -13.63
C THR A 383 2.14 0.27 -14.44
N PHE A 384 2.20 -0.98 -14.90
CA PHE A 384 3.24 -1.44 -15.82
C PHE A 384 3.19 -0.66 -17.14
N GLY A 385 2.00 -0.50 -17.73
CA GLY A 385 1.81 0.29 -18.95
C GLY A 385 2.25 1.76 -18.81
N VAL A 386 1.82 2.44 -17.74
CA VAL A 386 2.18 3.84 -17.47
C VAL A 386 3.67 4.01 -17.20
N THR A 387 4.29 3.08 -16.46
CA THR A 387 5.72 3.14 -16.14
C THR A 387 6.58 2.97 -17.39
N LEU A 388 6.20 2.04 -18.27
CA LEU A 388 6.92 1.76 -19.51
C LEU A 388 6.82 2.94 -20.50
N LEU A 389 5.63 3.55 -20.62
CA LEU A 389 5.44 4.78 -21.40
C LEU A 389 6.24 5.97 -20.85
N SER A 390 6.24 6.14 -19.52
CA SER A 390 6.97 7.23 -18.86
C SER A 390 8.48 7.07 -19.01
N GLY A 391 9.00 5.84 -18.88
CA GLY A 391 10.41 5.51 -19.10
C GLY A 391 10.85 5.75 -20.54
N ALA A 392 10.04 5.37 -21.52
CA ALA A 392 10.31 5.63 -22.94
C ALA A 392 10.34 7.14 -23.26
N ALA A 393 9.36 7.90 -22.76
CA ALA A 393 9.30 9.36 -22.93
C ALA A 393 10.51 10.06 -22.30
N PHE A 394 10.90 9.67 -21.08
CA PHE A 394 12.07 10.20 -20.40
C PHE A 394 13.36 9.88 -21.16
N GLY A 395 13.53 8.63 -21.63
CA GLY A 395 14.68 8.21 -22.42
C GLY A 395 14.81 8.99 -23.73
N ALA A 396 13.70 9.23 -24.44
CA ALA A 396 13.69 10.02 -25.67
C ALA A 396 14.07 11.49 -25.43
N MET A 397 13.53 12.12 -24.38
CA MET A 397 13.88 13.50 -24.01
C MET A 397 15.35 13.63 -23.60
N TRP A 398 15.85 12.70 -22.78
CA TRP A 398 17.24 12.66 -22.34
C TRP A 398 18.21 12.48 -23.52
N GLY A 399 17.93 11.52 -24.41
CA GLY A 399 18.70 11.28 -25.63
C GLY A 399 18.77 12.53 -26.50
N ARG A 400 17.64 13.20 -26.74
CA ARG A 400 17.57 14.44 -27.52
C ARG A 400 18.40 15.57 -26.89
N ARG A 401 18.36 15.71 -25.55
CA ARG A 401 19.13 16.73 -24.82
C ARG A 401 20.64 16.47 -24.88
N TRP A 402 21.07 15.21 -24.69
CA TRP A 402 22.48 14.83 -24.77
C TRP A 402 23.06 15.03 -26.18
N TRP A 403 22.31 14.65 -27.23
CA TRP A 403 22.71 14.84 -28.62
C TRP A 403 22.93 16.32 -28.98
N LYS A 404 22.10 17.23 -28.45
CA LYS A 404 22.27 18.69 -28.64
C LYS A 404 23.46 19.25 -27.85
N GLY A 405 23.71 18.75 -26.63
CA GLY A 405 24.76 19.27 -25.75
C GLY A 405 26.19 18.87 -26.11
N ARG A 406 26.39 17.71 -26.74
CA ARG A 406 27.74 17.10 -26.93
C ARG A 406 28.75 17.92 -27.72
N PHE A 407 28.31 18.95 -28.44
CA PHE A 407 29.12 19.77 -29.32
C PHE A 407 29.36 21.20 -28.83
N ARG A 408 28.73 21.58 -27.71
CA ARG A 408 28.84 22.91 -27.10
C ARG A 408 29.98 22.92 -26.08
N ILE A 409 30.70 24.03 -25.99
CA ILE A 409 31.78 24.26 -25.02
C ILE A 409 31.52 25.55 -24.26
N LEU A 410 31.74 25.55 -22.95
CA LEU A 410 31.59 26.74 -22.11
C LEU A 410 32.81 27.67 -22.24
N PRO A 411 32.68 29.00 -22.08
CA PRO A 411 33.82 29.92 -22.08
C PRO A 411 34.96 29.49 -21.13
N ALA A 412 34.64 29.08 -19.90
CA ALA A 412 35.63 28.60 -18.93
C ALA A 412 36.37 27.33 -19.40
N GLN A 413 35.71 26.45 -20.15
CA GLN A 413 36.36 25.26 -20.72
C GLN A 413 37.30 25.62 -21.86
N VAL A 414 37.00 26.67 -22.62
CA VAL A 414 37.91 27.18 -23.66
C VAL A 414 39.14 27.82 -23.02
N ILE A 415 38.98 28.60 -21.95
CA ILE A 415 40.12 29.14 -21.19
C ILE A 415 40.98 28.02 -20.60
N GLY A 416 40.36 27.03 -19.96
CA GLY A 416 41.09 25.87 -19.44
C GLY A 416 41.80 25.05 -20.52
N LEU A 417 41.31 25.03 -21.77
CA LEU A 417 42.05 24.45 -22.90
C LEU A 417 43.29 25.28 -23.24
N ILE A 418 43.20 26.60 -23.20
CA ILE A 418 44.31 27.51 -23.49
C ILE A 418 45.40 27.42 -22.40
N GLU A 419 45.01 27.44 -21.13
CA GLU A 419 45.94 27.35 -19.99
C GLU A 419 46.71 26.02 -19.97
N LYS A 420 46.10 24.93 -20.46
CA LYS A 420 46.75 23.62 -20.61
C LYS A 420 47.68 23.52 -21.83
N GLY A 421 47.98 24.63 -22.49
CA GLY A 421 48.83 24.69 -23.68
C GLY A 421 48.11 24.35 -24.99
N GLY A 422 46.78 24.20 -24.97
CA GLY A 422 45.99 24.06 -26.19
C GLY A 422 45.90 25.40 -26.94
N ASN A 423 45.88 25.34 -28.27
CA ASN A 423 45.70 26.53 -29.09
C ASN A 423 44.40 26.39 -29.90
N PRO A 424 43.20 26.62 -29.32
CA PRO A 424 41.96 26.54 -30.08
C PRO A 424 41.87 27.69 -31.09
N VAL A 425 41.38 27.40 -32.30
CA VAL A 425 41.10 28.45 -33.29
C VAL A 425 39.71 29.01 -33.05
N MET A 426 39.65 30.29 -32.73
CA MET A 426 38.38 31.00 -32.55
C MET A 426 37.86 31.43 -33.92
N VAL A 427 36.64 31.02 -34.25
CA VAL A 427 36.00 31.33 -35.54
C VAL A 427 34.79 32.20 -35.30
N ASP A 428 34.85 33.42 -35.83
CA ASP A 428 33.72 34.34 -35.82
C ASP A 428 32.74 33.97 -36.95
N ALA A 429 31.63 33.37 -36.55
CA ALA A 429 30.57 32.87 -37.42
C ALA A 429 29.34 33.80 -37.42
N ARG A 430 29.48 35.07 -37.00
CA ARG A 430 28.40 36.06 -37.13
C ARG A 430 28.01 36.29 -38.59
N SER A 431 26.73 36.56 -38.84
CA SER A 431 26.29 37.04 -40.16
C SER A 431 26.93 38.40 -40.49
N PRO A 432 27.03 38.81 -41.77
CA PRO A 432 27.60 40.10 -42.13
C PRO A 432 27.00 41.28 -41.34
N ALA A 433 25.67 41.36 -41.24
CA ALA A 433 24.98 42.39 -40.49
C ALA A 433 25.30 42.38 -38.97
N GLU A 434 25.34 41.21 -38.34
CA GLU A 434 25.72 41.07 -36.91
C GLU A 434 27.21 41.34 -36.67
N PHE A 435 28.05 41.01 -37.64
CA PHE A 435 29.46 41.31 -37.58
C PHE A 435 29.67 42.81 -37.63
N ASP A 436 28.99 43.52 -38.54
CA ASP A 436 29.14 44.97 -38.76
C ASP A 436 28.66 45.78 -37.55
N THR A 437 27.50 45.44 -37.01
CA THR A 437 26.90 46.13 -35.85
C THR A 437 27.67 46.01 -34.53
N SER A 438 28.43 44.92 -34.32
CA SER A 438 29.17 44.72 -33.06
C SER A 438 30.68 44.98 -33.24
N PRO A 439 31.27 45.98 -32.55
CA PRO A 439 32.65 46.41 -32.75
C PRO A 439 33.70 45.48 -32.10
N LEU A 440 33.26 44.44 -31.40
CA LEU A 440 34.11 43.53 -30.63
C LEU A 440 34.25 42.16 -31.31
N THR A 441 35.43 41.54 -31.16
CA THR A 441 35.74 40.16 -31.56
C THR A 441 36.41 39.40 -30.41
N LEU A 442 36.39 38.07 -30.47
CA LEU A 442 37.20 37.27 -29.55
C LEU A 442 38.70 37.40 -29.92
N PRO A 443 39.63 37.24 -28.96
CA PRO A 443 41.05 37.39 -29.22
C PRO A 443 41.55 36.42 -30.30
N ARG A 444 42.28 36.94 -31.30
CA ARG A 444 42.79 36.17 -32.44
C ARG A 444 41.71 35.41 -33.22
N ALA A 445 40.47 35.87 -33.17
CA ALA A 445 39.38 35.23 -33.91
C ALA A 445 39.53 35.45 -35.42
N VAL A 446 39.35 34.38 -36.18
CA VAL A 446 39.33 34.45 -37.64
C VAL A 446 37.89 34.47 -38.12
N ARG A 447 37.59 35.39 -39.04
CA ARG A 447 36.25 35.54 -39.59
C ARG A 447 35.95 34.44 -40.59
N LEU A 448 34.80 33.79 -40.43
CA LEU A 448 34.22 32.87 -41.41
C LEU A 448 32.71 33.05 -41.42
N ALA A 449 32.21 33.90 -42.32
CA ALA A 449 30.78 34.15 -42.42
C ALA A 449 30.01 32.86 -42.82
N PRO A 450 28.77 32.68 -42.36
CA PRO A 450 27.96 31.50 -42.70
C PRO A 450 27.82 31.27 -44.21
N ASP A 451 27.65 32.35 -44.98
CA ASP A 451 27.50 32.28 -46.44
C ASP A 451 28.80 31.91 -47.15
N ASP A 452 29.94 32.40 -46.66
CA ASP A 452 31.27 32.03 -47.16
C ASP A 452 31.58 30.55 -46.86
N ALA A 453 31.25 30.11 -45.64
CA ALA A 453 31.37 28.70 -45.26
C ALA A 453 30.50 27.82 -46.18
N ALA A 454 29.25 28.21 -46.43
CA ALA A 454 28.32 27.49 -47.29
C ALA A 454 28.82 27.43 -48.74
N ALA A 455 29.31 28.56 -49.27
CA ALA A 455 29.86 28.68 -50.62
C ALA A 455 31.23 28.00 -50.82
N GLY A 456 31.85 27.45 -49.77
CA GLY A 456 33.16 26.80 -49.89
C GLY A 456 34.36 27.72 -49.82
N ARG A 457 34.13 29.01 -49.57
CA ARG A 457 35.18 30.04 -49.46
C ARG A 457 35.77 30.07 -48.06
N ILE A 458 36.45 28.98 -47.67
CA ILE A 458 37.17 28.87 -46.40
C ILE A 458 38.62 29.31 -46.62
N GLN A 459 38.92 30.60 -46.44
CA GLN A 459 40.27 31.17 -46.60
C GLN A 459 41.17 30.96 -45.37
N LEU A 460 41.04 29.79 -44.74
CA LEU A 460 41.49 29.52 -43.38
C LEU A 460 42.48 28.35 -43.40
N GLN A 461 43.76 28.60 -43.07
CA GLN A 461 44.75 27.55 -42.85
C GLN A 461 44.48 26.88 -41.50
N LEU A 462 43.55 25.92 -41.48
CA LEU A 462 43.14 25.19 -40.28
C LEU A 462 43.69 23.75 -40.33
N ASP A 463 44.37 23.33 -39.27
CA ASP A 463 44.72 21.92 -39.06
C ASP A 463 43.43 21.11 -38.76
N PRO A 464 43.12 20.04 -39.53
CA PRO A 464 41.96 19.18 -39.31
C PRO A 464 41.85 18.56 -37.91
N THR A 465 42.95 18.51 -37.16
CA THR A 465 43.05 17.92 -35.81
C THR A 465 42.92 18.95 -34.69
N GLN A 466 43.12 20.23 -34.98
CA GLN A 466 43.06 21.31 -33.99
C GLN A 466 41.61 21.56 -33.51
N THR A 467 41.47 22.02 -32.27
CA THR A 467 40.14 22.38 -31.75
C THR A 467 39.69 23.69 -32.35
N ILE A 468 38.54 23.70 -33.01
CA ILE A 468 37.93 24.90 -33.60
C ILE A 468 36.72 25.28 -32.76
N VAL A 469 36.65 26.52 -32.32
CA VAL A 469 35.53 27.04 -31.52
C VAL A 469 34.82 28.13 -32.31
N THR A 470 33.63 27.82 -32.80
CA THR A 470 32.77 28.77 -33.52
C THR A 470 31.93 29.57 -32.53
N TYR A 471 31.79 30.88 -32.74
CA TYR A 471 30.91 31.74 -31.94
C TYR A 471 30.15 32.74 -32.81
N CYS A 472 29.03 33.24 -32.31
CA CYS A 472 28.19 34.25 -32.94
C CYS A 472 27.47 35.07 -31.87
N THR A 473 26.52 35.91 -32.27
CA THR A 473 25.66 36.71 -31.38
C THR A 473 24.19 36.28 -31.42
N SER A 474 23.85 35.26 -32.22
CA SER A 474 22.46 34.84 -32.44
C SER A 474 21.84 34.10 -31.22
N PRO A 475 20.53 34.29 -30.92
CA PRO A 475 19.86 33.76 -29.72
C PRO A 475 19.85 32.24 -29.50
N GLU A 476 20.28 31.42 -30.45
CA GLU A 476 20.37 29.95 -30.30
C GLU A 476 21.70 29.39 -30.82
N GLU A 477 22.69 30.25 -31.00
CA GLU A 477 23.98 29.91 -31.64
C GLU A 477 23.79 29.39 -33.09
N ALA A 478 22.70 29.79 -33.76
CA ALA A 478 22.25 29.23 -35.03
C ALA A 478 23.31 29.34 -36.14
N THR A 479 23.95 30.50 -36.27
CA THR A 479 24.99 30.76 -37.28
C THR A 479 26.29 30.03 -36.95
N SER A 480 26.68 29.97 -35.67
CA SER A 480 27.81 29.12 -35.23
C SER A 480 27.56 27.64 -35.46
N GLU A 481 26.34 27.15 -35.20
CA GLU A 481 25.98 25.76 -35.43
C GLU A 481 26.02 25.41 -36.92
N GLN A 482 25.55 26.32 -37.79
CA GLN A 482 25.63 26.18 -39.23
C GLN A 482 27.09 26.07 -39.69
N VAL A 483 27.95 27.00 -39.29
CA VAL A 483 29.38 26.99 -39.64
C VAL A 483 30.06 25.72 -39.08
N ALA A 484 29.80 25.36 -37.82
CA ALA A 484 30.36 24.17 -37.22
C ALA A 484 29.96 22.88 -37.97
N ARG A 485 28.71 22.79 -38.43
CA ARG A 485 28.19 21.67 -39.22
C ARG A 485 28.89 21.58 -40.58
N ILE A 486 29.10 22.71 -41.25
CA ILE A 486 29.81 22.79 -42.53
C ILE A 486 31.27 22.34 -42.35
N LEU A 487 31.95 22.83 -41.32
CA LEU A 487 33.33 22.44 -41.00
C LEU A 487 33.42 20.93 -40.72
N ARG A 488 32.52 20.36 -39.90
CA ARG A 488 32.53 18.90 -39.65
C ARG A 488 32.29 18.08 -40.92
N LYS A 489 31.39 18.51 -41.81
CA LYS A 489 31.15 17.86 -43.11
C LYS A 489 32.39 17.89 -44.02
N ARG A 490 33.28 18.87 -43.85
CA ARG A 490 34.54 19.01 -44.60
C ARG A 490 35.74 18.35 -43.93
N GLY A 491 35.54 17.55 -42.88
CA GLY A 491 36.59 16.72 -42.29
C GLY A 491 37.26 17.29 -41.04
N TYR A 492 36.87 18.47 -40.55
CA TYR A 492 37.35 19.00 -39.27
C TYR A 492 36.72 18.22 -38.11
N ARG A 493 37.54 17.49 -37.34
CA ARG A 493 37.05 16.53 -36.34
C ARG A 493 36.65 17.18 -35.01
N ASN A 494 37.36 18.24 -34.60
CA ASN A 494 37.25 18.85 -33.28
C ASN A 494 36.58 20.23 -33.30
N VAL A 495 35.41 20.34 -33.94
CA VAL A 495 34.66 21.60 -33.99
C VAL A 495 33.67 21.70 -32.83
N ARG A 496 33.74 22.76 -32.04
CA ARG A 496 32.87 23.08 -30.91
C ARG A 496 32.12 24.40 -31.16
N ILE A 497 30.97 24.54 -30.52
CA ILE A 497 30.16 25.75 -30.55
C ILE A 497 30.29 26.43 -29.19
N LEU A 498 30.70 27.69 -29.17
CA LEU A 498 30.80 28.45 -27.93
C LEU A 498 29.40 28.70 -27.37
N LYS A 499 29.13 28.17 -26.18
CA LYS A 499 27.84 28.31 -25.54
C LYS A 499 27.56 29.78 -25.23
N HIS A 500 26.41 30.29 -25.67
CA HIS A 500 26.00 31.71 -25.60
C HIS A 500 26.87 32.68 -26.40
N GLY A 501 27.76 32.17 -27.27
CA GLY A 501 28.50 32.98 -28.23
C GLY A 501 29.33 34.11 -27.61
N LEU A 502 29.40 35.25 -28.29
CA LEU A 502 30.16 36.43 -27.84
C LEU A 502 29.62 36.98 -26.51
N GLY A 503 28.31 37.00 -26.32
CA GLY A 503 27.68 37.46 -25.08
C GLY A 503 28.04 36.59 -23.87
N GLY A 504 28.12 35.27 -24.05
CA GLY A 504 28.60 34.35 -23.02
C GLY A 504 30.05 34.61 -22.61
N TRP A 505 30.90 34.97 -23.57
CA TRP A 505 32.29 35.29 -23.34
C TRP A 505 32.47 36.62 -22.60
N THR A 506 31.75 37.67 -23.01
CA THR A 506 31.80 38.99 -22.36
C THR A 506 31.21 38.95 -20.96
N ASN A 507 30.11 38.22 -20.76
CA ASN A 507 29.52 38.04 -19.42
C ASN A 507 30.47 37.31 -18.46
N ALA A 508 31.32 36.42 -18.98
CA ALA A 508 32.39 35.78 -18.22
C ALA A 508 33.60 36.71 -17.96
N ARG A 509 33.54 37.98 -18.38
CA ARG A 509 34.60 39.01 -18.24
C ARG A 509 35.92 38.62 -18.88
N LEU A 510 35.87 37.85 -19.95
CA LEU A 510 37.05 37.40 -20.69
C LEU A 510 37.50 38.46 -21.73
N PRO A 511 38.78 38.49 -22.13
CA PRO A 511 39.33 39.51 -23.02
C PRO A 511 38.66 39.54 -24.40
N VAL A 512 38.58 40.71 -25.02
CA VAL A 512 38.05 40.96 -26.38
C VAL A 512 38.97 41.92 -27.15
N GLU A 513 38.90 41.86 -28.48
CA GLU A 513 39.62 42.75 -29.41
C GLU A 513 38.65 43.70 -30.12
N ALA A 514 39.13 44.87 -30.55
CA ALA A 514 38.37 45.87 -31.33
C ALA A 514 38.73 45.78 -32.82
N LYS A 515 37.78 46.13 -33.70
CA LYS A 515 38.02 46.18 -35.15
C LYS A 515 39.05 47.27 -35.51
N LEU A 516 39.91 46.99 -36.49
CA LEU A 516 41.15 47.72 -36.83
C LEU A 516 41.05 49.19 -37.28
N HIS A 517 39.88 49.85 -37.28
CA HIS A 517 39.68 51.22 -37.84
C HIS A 517 38.93 52.21 -36.93
N MET A 518 38.69 51.87 -35.66
CA MET A 518 37.88 52.74 -34.78
C MET A 518 38.75 53.73 -33.99
N PRO A 519 38.34 55.02 -33.90
CA PRO A 519 39.00 55.99 -33.02
C PRO A 519 39.01 55.53 -31.55
N SER A 520 40.06 55.87 -30.81
CA SER A 520 40.27 55.52 -29.39
C SER A 520 39.07 55.90 -28.50
N ILE A 521 38.42 57.02 -28.78
CA ILE A 521 37.24 57.46 -28.03
C ILE A 521 36.03 56.56 -28.24
N GLY A 522 35.79 56.12 -29.48
CA GLY A 522 34.68 55.24 -29.84
C GLY A 522 34.83 53.89 -29.15
N VAL A 523 36.03 53.31 -29.15
CA VAL A 523 36.32 52.03 -28.50
C VAL A 523 36.03 52.10 -27.00
N GLU A 524 36.45 53.16 -26.32
CA GLU A 524 36.20 53.31 -24.89
C GLU A 524 34.72 53.58 -24.59
N LEU A 525 33.99 54.29 -25.45
CA LEU A 525 32.55 54.46 -25.31
C LEU A 525 31.81 53.13 -25.50
N TYR A 526 32.11 52.33 -26.54
CA TYR A 526 31.46 51.04 -26.78
C TYR A 526 31.71 50.00 -25.67
N LYS A 527 32.88 50.01 -25.03
CA LYS A 527 33.16 49.14 -23.87
C LYS A 527 32.32 49.49 -22.64
N ASN A 528 31.95 50.76 -22.49
CA ASN A 528 31.30 51.29 -21.29
C ASN A 528 29.81 51.61 -21.49
N LEU A 529 29.31 51.47 -22.72
CA LEU A 529 27.90 51.60 -23.07
C LEU A 529 27.30 50.20 -23.28
N SER A 530 26.18 49.93 -22.62
CA SER A 530 25.35 48.78 -22.92
C SER A 530 24.49 49.13 -24.14
N LEU A 531 24.71 48.46 -25.28
CA LEU A 531 24.03 48.78 -26.55
C LEU A 531 22.50 48.59 -26.53
N SER A 532 21.95 47.95 -25.51
CA SER A 532 20.51 47.81 -25.28
C SER A 532 19.88 49.03 -24.58
N ASP A 533 20.69 49.81 -23.87
CA ASP A 533 20.20 50.83 -22.93
C ASP A 533 20.45 52.26 -23.43
N VAL A 534 20.93 52.39 -24.67
CA VAL A 534 21.24 53.69 -25.31
C VAL A 534 20.27 53.92 -26.47
N GLU A 535 19.61 55.08 -26.46
CA GLU A 535 18.68 55.48 -27.52
C GLU A 535 19.42 55.59 -28.87
N ARG A 536 18.81 55.03 -29.91
CA ARG A 536 19.30 55.12 -31.29
C ARG A 536 18.42 56.05 -32.10
N ARG A 537 19.04 56.99 -32.81
CA ARG A 537 18.34 57.93 -33.68
C ARG A 537 18.88 57.81 -35.11
N ARG A 538 17.97 57.63 -36.07
CA ARG A 538 18.31 57.47 -37.49
C ARG A 538 18.03 58.73 -38.27
N PHE A 539 18.93 59.04 -39.19
CA PHE A 539 18.87 60.19 -40.08
C PHE A 539 19.12 59.73 -41.51
N ALA A 540 18.29 60.15 -42.44
CA ALA A 540 18.51 59.89 -43.86
C ALA A 540 19.65 60.76 -44.41
N ALA A 541 20.27 60.35 -45.51
CA ALA A 541 21.25 61.16 -46.22
C ALA A 541 20.72 62.57 -46.53
N GLN A 542 21.57 63.58 -46.34
CA GLN A 542 21.29 65.02 -46.42
C GLN A 542 20.35 65.58 -45.33
N GLN A 543 19.91 64.77 -44.36
CA GLN A 543 19.08 65.26 -43.26
C GLN A 543 19.91 66.05 -42.25
N VAL A 544 19.39 67.20 -41.83
CA VAL A 544 19.99 68.02 -40.76
C VAL A 544 19.69 67.38 -39.41
N ILE A 545 20.73 67.10 -38.63
CA ILE A 545 20.65 66.54 -37.28
C ILE A 545 20.33 67.64 -36.27
N PHE A 546 21.08 68.74 -36.32
CA PHE A 546 20.80 69.99 -35.62
C PHE A 546 21.42 71.17 -36.36
N ARG A 547 20.89 72.38 -36.14
CA ARG A 547 21.42 73.64 -36.65
C ARG A 547 22.15 74.41 -35.56
N ARG A 548 23.06 75.29 -35.98
CA ARG A 548 23.70 76.25 -35.09
C ARG A 548 22.64 77.10 -34.39
N GLY A 549 22.77 77.25 -33.07
CA GLY A 549 21.83 78.00 -32.24
C GLY A 549 20.69 77.15 -31.70
N ASP A 550 20.51 75.91 -32.15
CA ASP A 550 19.56 74.98 -31.55
C ASP A 550 19.98 74.66 -30.10
N ASP A 551 19.00 74.43 -29.23
CA ASP A 551 19.24 73.87 -27.90
C ASP A 551 19.82 72.46 -28.03
N ALA A 552 20.87 72.19 -27.26
CA ALA A 552 21.49 70.87 -27.23
C ALA A 552 20.60 69.80 -26.59
N ARG A 553 19.57 70.19 -25.82
CA ARG A 553 18.64 69.31 -25.11
C ARG A 553 19.34 68.30 -24.19
N GLY A 554 20.55 68.64 -23.73
CA GLY A 554 21.38 67.71 -22.97
C GLY A 554 21.90 66.51 -23.75
N GLU A 555 21.91 66.55 -25.10
CA GLU A 555 22.32 65.41 -25.94
C GLU A 555 23.64 65.65 -26.69
N ALA A 556 24.49 64.64 -26.74
CA ALA A 556 25.58 64.47 -27.69
C ALA A 556 25.38 63.17 -28.47
N PHE A 557 26.07 63.00 -29.58
CA PHE A 557 25.86 61.88 -30.49
C PHE A 557 27.17 61.15 -30.78
N LEU A 558 27.16 59.83 -30.67
CA LEU A 558 28.22 58.96 -31.19
C LEU A 558 27.74 58.35 -32.50
N VAL A 559 28.56 58.47 -33.56
CA VAL A 559 28.22 57.85 -34.85
C VAL A 559 28.34 56.33 -34.74
N HIS A 560 27.22 55.61 -34.88
CA HIS A 560 27.17 54.15 -34.93
C HIS A 560 27.32 53.60 -36.33
N ALA A 561 26.71 54.28 -37.30
CA ALA A 561 26.85 53.99 -38.72
C ALA A 561 26.63 55.28 -39.53
N GLY A 562 27.22 55.35 -40.72
CA GLY A 562 27.09 56.49 -41.63
C GLY A 562 28.14 57.57 -41.41
N THR A 563 27.92 58.75 -42.01
CA THR A 563 28.89 59.85 -41.98
C THR A 563 28.20 61.18 -41.78
N VAL A 564 28.71 61.99 -40.84
CA VAL A 564 28.15 63.30 -40.46
C VAL A 564 29.14 64.41 -40.76
N GLU A 565 28.69 65.50 -41.35
CA GLU A 565 29.51 66.70 -41.54
C GLU A 565 29.08 67.81 -40.58
N ILE A 566 30.06 68.38 -39.88
CA ILE A 566 29.89 69.60 -39.10
C ILE A 566 30.20 70.78 -40.01
N ARG A 567 29.22 71.66 -40.22
CA ARG A 567 29.29 72.80 -41.16
C ARG A 567 29.08 74.11 -40.43
N ARG A 568 29.75 75.17 -40.87
CA ARG A 568 29.52 76.54 -40.40
C ARG A 568 29.32 77.47 -41.58
N ARG A 569 28.24 78.25 -41.55
CA ARG A 569 28.02 79.34 -42.53
C ARG A 569 28.88 80.55 -42.15
N MET A 570 29.71 81.00 -43.08
CA MET A 570 30.44 82.28 -43.01
C MET A 570 30.21 83.02 -44.33
N ASN A 571 29.86 84.31 -44.28
CA ASN A 571 29.66 85.18 -45.45
C ASN A 571 28.79 84.55 -46.57
N GLY A 572 27.67 83.92 -46.21
CA GLY A 572 26.74 83.30 -47.15
C GLY A 572 27.12 81.92 -47.70
N SER A 573 28.34 81.43 -47.43
CA SER A 573 28.82 80.11 -47.89
C SER A 573 28.98 79.12 -46.72
N ALA A 574 28.58 77.86 -46.92
CA ALA A 574 28.72 76.80 -45.91
C ALA A 574 30.09 76.12 -46.02
N ARG A 575 30.95 76.26 -45.01
CA ARG A 575 32.26 75.59 -44.92
C ARG A 575 32.13 74.34 -44.06
N VAL A 576 32.65 73.20 -44.54
CA VAL A 576 32.77 71.98 -43.74
C VAL A 576 33.94 72.15 -42.78
N LEU A 577 33.67 72.02 -41.47
CA LEU A 577 34.69 72.09 -40.42
C LEU A 577 35.28 70.71 -40.14
N ARG A 578 34.45 69.67 -40.13
CA ARG A 578 34.86 68.31 -39.85
C ARG A 578 33.91 67.31 -40.49
N LYS A 579 34.45 66.20 -40.98
CA LYS A 579 33.69 65.04 -41.44
C LYS A 579 33.92 63.90 -40.46
N LEU A 580 32.84 63.35 -39.93
CA LEU A 580 32.81 62.43 -38.81
C LEU A 580 32.29 61.06 -39.26
N GLY A 581 33.04 60.01 -38.97
CA GLY A 581 32.72 58.61 -39.24
C GLY A 581 32.38 57.82 -37.98
N GLU A 582 32.18 56.51 -38.16
CA GLU A 582 31.85 55.57 -37.07
C GLU A 582 32.81 55.68 -35.88
N GLY A 583 32.25 55.75 -34.67
CA GLY A 583 33.01 55.86 -33.42
C GLY A 583 33.42 57.29 -33.05
N GLU A 584 33.09 58.29 -33.86
CA GLU A 584 33.35 59.69 -33.51
C GLU A 584 32.18 60.32 -32.74
N LEU A 585 32.54 61.02 -31.66
CA LEU A 585 31.61 61.77 -30.81
C LEU A 585 31.47 63.20 -31.35
N PHE A 586 30.24 63.72 -31.39
CA PHE A 586 29.99 65.12 -31.74
C PHE A 586 28.78 65.71 -31.00
N GLY A 587 28.78 67.04 -30.90
CA GLY A 587 27.75 67.80 -30.18
C GLY A 587 28.04 67.95 -28.68
N GLU A 588 29.09 67.32 -28.18
CA GLU A 588 29.61 67.40 -26.81
C GLU A 588 30.00 68.82 -26.40
N MET A 589 30.47 69.65 -27.34
CA MET A 589 30.84 71.04 -27.05
C MET A 589 29.68 71.86 -26.45
N ALA A 590 28.45 71.60 -26.89
CA ALA A 590 27.28 72.32 -26.41
C ALA A 590 26.95 71.93 -24.95
N LEU A 591 27.22 70.67 -24.59
CA LEU A 591 27.07 70.16 -23.23
C LEU A 591 28.13 70.74 -22.30
N PHE A 592 29.40 70.71 -22.72
CA PHE A 592 30.51 71.24 -21.92
C PHE A 592 30.45 72.75 -21.69
N ARG A 593 29.93 73.49 -22.66
CA ARG A 593 29.83 74.95 -22.55
C ARG A 593 28.52 75.41 -21.91
N GLY A 594 27.54 74.53 -21.73
CA GLY A 594 26.18 74.93 -21.37
C GLY A 594 25.59 75.96 -22.34
N ALA A 595 25.88 75.83 -23.64
CA ALA A 595 25.55 76.82 -24.66
C ALA A 595 24.85 76.18 -25.87
N PRO A 596 24.09 76.95 -26.69
CA PRO A 596 23.48 76.42 -27.91
C PRO A 596 24.50 75.84 -28.89
N ARG A 597 24.04 74.98 -29.81
CA ARG A 597 24.88 74.29 -30.81
C ARG A 597 25.78 75.28 -31.56
N SER A 598 27.08 74.96 -31.64
CA SER A 598 28.12 75.84 -32.18
C SER A 598 28.24 75.85 -33.71
N ALA A 599 27.65 74.85 -34.38
CA ALA A 599 27.69 74.59 -35.81
C ALA A 599 26.48 73.74 -36.25
N ASP A 600 26.25 73.64 -37.56
CA ASP A 600 25.26 72.73 -38.14
C ASP A 600 25.84 71.32 -38.22
N ALA A 601 25.04 70.28 -37.98
CA ALA A 601 25.40 68.89 -38.22
C ALA A 601 24.45 68.27 -39.24
N VAL A 602 25.01 67.69 -40.31
CA VAL A 602 24.23 67.12 -41.42
C VAL A 602 24.71 65.70 -41.72
N ALA A 603 23.79 64.75 -41.78
CA ALA A 603 24.10 63.39 -42.22
C ALA A 603 24.38 63.41 -43.73
N THR A 604 25.57 62.98 -44.15
CA THR A 604 25.93 62.90 -45.59
C THR A 604 25.52 61.59 -46.24
N THR A 605 25.43 60.53 -45.44
CA THR A 605 24.84 59.23 -45.77
C THR A 605 23.74 58.91 -44.76
N ASP A 606 22.98 57.84 -44.97
CA ASP A 606 22.10 57.33 -43.92
C ASP A 606 22.94 57.03 -42.66
N ALA A 607 22.58 57.66 -41.56
CA ALA A 607 23.34 57.66 -40.33
C ALA A 607 22.49 57.13 -39.17
N GLU A 608 23.09 56.25 -38.36
CA GLU A 608 22.55 55.80 -37.08
C GLU A 608 23.43 56.35 -35.98
N LEU A 609 22.83 57.10 -35.05
CA LEU A 609 23.52 57.78 -33.97
C LEU A 609 23.07 57.22 -32.62
N LEU A 610 24.02 57.03 -31.71
CA LEU A 610 23.73 56.75 -30.31
C LEU A 610 23.63 58.07 -29.55
N VAL A 611 22.51 58.28 -28.87
CA VAL A 611 22.28 59.49 -28.07
C VAL A 611 22.93 59.32 -26.71
N ILE A 612 23.85 60.22 -26.37
CA ILE A 612 24.52 60.27 -25.07
C ILE A 612 23.99 61.50 -24.34
N THR A 613 23.27 61.28 -23.24
CA THR A 613 22.77 62.37 -22.39
C THR A 613 23.90 63.02 -21.59
N ALA A 614 23.71 64.28 -21.19
CA ALA A 614 24.67 65.04 -20.39
C ALA A 614 25.05 64.29 -19.10
N ASP A 615 24.06 63.83 -18.33
CA ASP A 615 24.29 63.06 -17.10
C ASP A 615 25.13 61.79 -17.36
N ARG A 616 24.87 61.12 -18.50
CA ARG A 616 25.61 59.91 -18.86
C ARG A 616 27.03 60.22 -19.29
N LEU A 617 27.22 61.31 -20.05
CA LEU A 617 28.55 61.77 -20.46
C LEU A 617 29.37 62.20 -19.24
N ASP A 618 28.78 62.96 -18.31
CA ASP A 618 29.42 63.40 -17.08
C ASP A 618 29.81 62.20 -16.20
N TRP A 619 28.91 61.23 -16.03
CA TRP A 619 29.22 60.01 -15.31
C TRP A 619 30.40 59.26 -15.95
N LEU A 620 30.42 59.15 -17.28
CA LEU A 620 31.49 58.49 -18.01
C LEU A 620 32.84 59.21 -17.81
N ILE A 621 32.84 60.54 -17.87
CA ILE A 621 34.05 61.38 -17.65
C ILE A 621 34.58 61.23 -16.22
N LEU A 622 33.71 61.18 -15.22
CA LEU A 622 34.13 61.08 -13.82
C LEU A 622 34.61 59.67 -13.44
N ASN A 623 34.06 58.63 -14.07
CA ASN A 623 34.28 57.24 -13.64
C ASN A 623 35.19 56.42 -14.56
N ARG A 624 35.54 56.93 -15.76
CA ARG A 624 36.33 56.17 -16.76
C ARG A 624 37.57 56.94 -17.21
N THR A 625 38.64 56.86 -16.41
CA THR A 625 39.92 57.54 -16.66
C THR A 625 40.47 57.41 -18.10
N PRO A 626 40.40 56.24 -18.78
CA PRO A 626 40.87 56.14 -20.16
C PRO A 626 40.09 57.03 -21.13
N LEU A 627 38.76 57.06 -20.99
CA LEU A 627 37.88 57.91 -21.79
C LEU A 627 38.13 59.39 -21.51
N THR A 628 38.25 59.77 -20.24
CA THR A 628 38.55 61.17 -19.83
C THR A 628 39.82 61.69 -20.48
N LYS A 629 40.89 60.87 -20.47
CA LYS A 629 42.17 61.23 -21.11
C LYS A 629 42.01 61.44 -22.62
N GLU A 630 41.21 60.61 -23.27
CA GLU A 630 40.97 60.71 -24.69
C GLU A 630 40.15 61.95 -25.07
N MET A 631 39.13 62.29 -24.28
CA MET A 631 38.35 63.52 -24.47
C MET A 631 39.21 64.78 -24.29
N LEU A 632 40.08 64.80 -23.27
CA LEU A 632 41.02 65.91 -23.07
C LEU A 632 41.99 66.06 -24.26
N ARG A 633 42.48 64.93 -24.80
CA ARG A 633 43.34 64.93 -25.99
C ARG A 633 42.62 65.49 -27.22
N GLN A 634 41.36 65.10 -27.43
CA GLN A 634 40.55 65.64 -28.53
C GLN A 634 40.29 67.14 -28.40
N LEU A 635 39.99 67.64 -27.19
CA LEU A 635 39.80 69.07 -26.96
C LEU A 635 41.11 69.86 -27.14
N ALA A 636 42.25 69.32 -26.68
CA ALA A 636 43.56 69.92 -26.90
C ALA A 636 43.89 70.04 -28.40
N ASN A 637 43.63 68.99 -29.18
CA ASN A 637 43.81 69.00 -30.63
C ASN A 637 42.89 70.03 -31.32
N PHE A 638 41.63 70.14 -30.87
CA PHE A 638 40.68 71.12 -31.41
C PHE A 638 41.13 72.57 -31.16
N VAL A 639 41.67 72.87 -29.96
CA VAL A 639 42.22 74.21 -29.66
C VAL A 639 43.45 74.49 -30.53
N ALA A 640 44.34 73.51 -30.70
CA ALA A 640 45.52 73.66 -31.57
C ALA A 640 45.14 73.91 -33.04
N GLU A 641 44.09 73.25 -33.55
CA GLU A 641 43.54 73.49 -34.90
C GLU A 641 42.87 74.87 -35.03
N ALA A 642 42.27 75.41 -33.97
CA ALA A 642 41.62 76.72 -34.00
C ALA A 642 42.63 77.88 -33.97
N ASP A 643 43.75 77.73 -33.25
CA ASP A 643 44.82 78.73 -33.21
C ASP A 643 45.58 78.82 -34.54
N SER A 644 45.77 77.71 -35.25
CA SER A 644 46.43 77.72 -36.57
C SER A 644 45.59 78.41 -37.65
N GLU A 645 44.26 78.30 -37.60
CA GLU A 645 43.36 79.04 -38.51
C GLU A 645 43.21 80.53 -38.16
N GLY A 646 43.52 80.94 -36.92
CA GLY A 646 43.49 82.34 -36.48
C GLY A 646 44.73 83.16 -36.87
N LEU A 647 45.83 82.49 -37.21
CA LEU A 647 47.11 83.09 -37.61
C LEU A 647 47.25 83.31 -39.13
N GLU A 648 46.35 82.76 -39.95
CA GLU A 648 46.29 82.96 -41.41
C GLU A 648 45.18 83.93 -41.88
N ARG A 649 44.64 84.78 -40.97
CA ARG A 649 43.63 85.80 -41.29
C ARG A 649 44.06 87.22 -41.00
#